data_AF-A0A1W1XRA8-F1
#
_entry.id   AF-A0A1W1XRA8-F1
#
_cell.length_a   1.000
_cell.length_b   1.000
_cell.length_c   1.000
_cell.angle_alpha   90.00
_cell.angle_beta   90.00
_cell.angle_gamma   90.00
#
_symmetry.space_group_name_H-M   'P 1'
#
loop_
_entity.id
_entity.type
_entity.pdbx_description
1 polymer ?
#
loop_
_entity_poly.entity_id
_entity_poly.type
_entity_poly.pdbx_seq_one_letter_code
_entity_poly.pdbx_strand_id
1 'polypeptide(L)'
;MSMSRRRFLKLGGASASLAALPLSLQKVLAAGTQSGSLASVAHVVILSQENRSFDHYLGTLNGVRGYNDPHPLRLPDGSSVFAQKNASGSAIWPFRLNGSTTNGQCMVDVTHDWSTGRGAINAGNMDKWVPNKGNYGMAYYNRNDIPFHYALSDAFTTCDHYFCSVDTSTNPNRLFLMTGSNGAGLWSGGAVMDNTESTAFTWTTYAERLEAAGISWKVYQESDNYDDNALAWFANFKNAATSSNLYKRGMARFARTQFATDVQNDTLPAVSWIIAPAALSEHPNHSPNAGADYAKIFLDALASNPAVWAKTVFIYTYDENGGIFDHVLPPMSPSGTANEWSGGYAIGLGQRIPTWLISPWSVGGWVHSQTSDHTSTLRFLEKFTGVQEPNISAWRRSVCGDLMDGFDFTASGYGFPSTLPNTATLASDAAYACANLPAAQPNGEKAAPVIETAGARPLRPVAVQPSLNAAVNPSTKKITLSFSNSGTQAAAFDIHGYTYLTFSPIFATVPASGTQSQVIDGTNATSGRFDIAVHGPNSFYRRFAGSLSATAFQNGAYPEVTVTPNAGGGSVSITIQNRAAVAITVNLDNYLAGSRTPQSVAANGSVTLTLGTLNNWYDFMLLVSGDTGNTFVYEYCGHIEGGNSMTFPGRQAIAGVTPTATPSPTPTPTPIPGAGFSAALLSGLTHYYRLENGVTDEVGGSALTVTGPAAYDTAGKYTTALKLDATQAASAYLPFDMSTGPASFTFGFWVKMPTGMTTETSVATNKDWATGKNAGISIGTTGDGRFKFNIGDGTNRADGYIAMVVGSWIYVAISLDTANKKMICYASNAAGVVSTTTVSYSNVTGNIVPSYKRWALNEDARGDYYSRFPTEKYVLEFDDVAVWNRILSASDIGAIAGANQPLQTLRTAPTATPTPAPAAWSVALLGSLAHYHRFDGDGIDDVGGNTATFVGTTTYPTGQYGSGIQLSAPSGAAAFLPYDVSASNNAFTMGFWVKMPSGMGSNMTSVTANKDWATGANSGISIGHSGDGRFKFNIGDGTNRADGYLAMPTDVWCYVAICVDKTAKTMRCYASQSTTDVREAAVTFSNVTGNIVPSYGRWALNEDARGDYYSRYPAEKFILAFDDVAVWTRALSYDEIKAIAASGAPISSLRSSGTAAAMALSAPVAIATCAAAWNSSTSYAAGATVSYSGVNYVAKWVTAGERPDLNSGAAKPWTVVGNCQ
;
A
#
# COMPACT_ATOMS: atom_id res chain seq x y z
N MET A 1 -8.40 31.07 25.48
CA MET A 1 -8.99 32.29 26.08
C MET A 1 -10.03 31.87 27.11
N SER A 2 -9.91 32.30 28.37
CA SER A 2 -10.88 31.93 29.42
C SER A 2 -12.14 32.81 29.36
N MET A 3 -13.32 32.20 29.38
CA MET A 3 -14.58 32.92 29.54
C MET A 3 -14.85 33.19 31.02
N SER A 4 -14.98 34.46 31.40
CA SER A 4 -15.21 34.84 32.80
C SER A 4 -16.65 34.59 33.26
N ARG A 5 -16.79 34.19 34.53
CA ARG A 5 -18.04 33.92 35.29
C ARG A 5 -19.16 34.97 35.09
N ARG A 6 -18.83 36.21 34.71
CA ARG A 6 -19.80 37.31 34.52
C ARG A 6 -20.67 37.17 33.27
N ARG A 7 -20.29 36.35 32.28
CA ARG A 7 -21.09 36.12 31.06
C ARG A 7 -22.06 34.95 31.18
N PHE A 8 -21.79 33.99 32.07
CA PHE A 8 -22.68 32.86 32.36
C PHE A 8 -23.92 33.26 33.16
N LEU A 9 -23.76 34.19 34.13
CA LEU A 9 -24.86 34.67 34.97
C LEU A 9 -25.83 35.65 34.27
N LYS A 10 -25.56 36.05 33.01
CA LYS A 10 -26.49 36.90 32.23
C LYS A 10 -27.52 36.12 31.41
N LEU A 11 -27.49 34.79 31.44
CA LEU A 11 -28.53 33.92 30.86
C LEU A 11 -29.40 33.24 31.95
N GLY A 12 -29.24 33.63 33.22
CA GLY A 12 -30.09 33.20 34.32
C GLY A 12 -31.43 33.95 34.32
N GLY A 13 -32.39 33.42 33.58
CA GLY A 13 -33.76 33.95 33.51
C GLY A 13 -34.79 32.85 33.31
N ALA A 14 -34.72 31.77 34.09
CA ALA A 14 -35.82 30.81 34.26
C ALA A 14 -35.60 29.97 35.52
N SER A 15 -36.07 30.46 36.66
CA SER A 15 -36.24 29.68 37.88
C SER A 15 -37.46 28.77 37.73
N ALA A 16 -37.38 27.74 36.88
CA ALA A 16 -38.38 26.67 36.81
C ALA A 16 -37.80 25.41 36.15
N SER A 17 -37.92 24.28 36.87
CA SER A 17 -37.74 22.88 36.44
C SER A 17 -36.33 22.36 36.09
N LEU A 18 -35.46 22.22 37.10
CA LEU A 18 -34.40 21.18 37.07
C LEU A 18 -34.96 19.74 36.98
N ALA A 19 -36.23 19.54 37.37
CA ALA A 19 -36.92 18.26 37.35
C ALA A 19 -37.43 17.81 35.96
N ALA A 20 -37.38 18.67 34.94
CA ALA A 20 -37.85 18.37 33.58
C ALA A 20 -36.74 17.87 32.65
N LEU A 21 -35.50 17.81 33.13
CA LEU A 21 -34.38 17.24 32.39
C LEU A 21 -34.39 15.71 32.50
N PRO A 22 -33.98 14.96 31.47
CA PRO A 22 -33.77 13.52 31.57
C PRO A 22 -32.87 13.20 32.77
N LEU A 23 -33.15 12.10 33.49
CA LEU A 23 -32.35 11.65 34.65
C LEU A 23 -30.85 11.56 34.34
N SER A 24 -30.47 11.27 33.09
CA SER A 24 -29.10 11.30 32.60
C SER A 24 -28.48 12.70 32.65
N LEU A 25 -29.21 13.74 32.25
CA LEU A 25 -28.74 15.12 32.27
C LEU A 25 -28.73 15.71 33.69
N GLN A 26 -29.67 15.31 34.55
CA GLN A 26 -29.66 15.65 35.98
C GLN A 26 -28.44 15.03 36.69
N LYS A 27 -28.08 13.78 36.35
CA LYS A 27 -26.87 13.12 36.87
C LYS A 27 -25.57 13.75 36.34
N VAL A 28 -25.53 14.16 35.07
CA VAL A 28 -24.39 14.88 34.47
C VAL A 28 -24.20 16.26 35.10
N LEU A 29 -25.29 16.98 35.41
CA LEU A 29 -25.24 18.27 36.12
C LEU A 29 -24.90 18.11 37.61
N ALA A 30 -25.28 16.98 38.23
CA ALA A 30 -24.98 16.67 39.63
C ALA A 30 -23.57 16.09 39.86
N ALA A 31 -22.92 15.55 38.83
CA ALA A 31 -21.60 14.92 38.95
C ALA A 31 -20.46 15.90 39.29
N GLY A 32 -20.68 17.21 39.14
CA GLY A 32 -19.73 18.24 39.57
C GLY A 32 -18.42 18.26 38.76
N THR A 33 -17.96 19.45 38.42
CA THR A 33 -16.63 19.65 37.86
C THR A 33 -15.60 19.60 38.99
N GLN A 34 -15.10 18.42 39.37
CA GLN A 34 -13.84 18.34 40.08
C GLN A 34 -12.72 18.22 39.05
N SER A 35 -11.84 19.23 38.98
CA SER A 35 -10.50 19.02 38.43
C SER A 35 -9.86 17.89 39.22
N GLY A 36 -9.51 16.80 38.56
CA GLY A 36 -8.99 15.62 39.22
C GLY A 36 -7.54 15.79 39.67
N SER A 37 -7.12 14.92 40.58
CA SER A 37 -5.73 14.51 40.73
C SER A 37 -5.70 12.99 40.61
N LEU A 38 -4.54 12.34 40.76
CA LEU A 38 -4.51 10.88 40.86
C LEU A 38 -5.43 10.34 41.97
N ALA A 39 -5.69 11.13 43.02
CA ALA A 39 -6.63 10.78 44.10
C ALA A 39 -8.10 10.69 43.65
N SER A 40 -8.42 11.14 42.43
CA SER A 40 -9.75 10.99 41.83
C SER A 40 -9.93 9.65 41.13
N VAL A 41 -8.85 8.89 40.91
CA VAL A 41 -8.92 7.51 40.44
C VAL A 41 -9.36 6.63 41.60
N ALA A 42 -10.30 5.72 41.35
CA ALA A 42 -10.72 4.68 42.28
C ALA A 42 -10.49 3.27 41.72
N HIS A 43 -10.44 3.12 40.39
CA HIS A 43 -10.29 1.82 39.73
C HIS A 43 -9.26 1.89 38.61
N VAL A 44 -8.40 0.88 38.55
CA VAL A 44 -7.51 0.60 37.41
C VAL A 44 -7.85 -0.78 36.87
N VAL A 45 -8.23 -0.84 35.61
CA VAL A 45 -8.58 -2.06 34.88
C VAL A 45 -7.53 -2.32 33.82
N ILE A 46 -7.02 -3.54 33.75
CA ILE A 46 -5.97 -3.93 32.82
C ILE A 46 -6.50 -5.09 31.98
N LEU A 47 -6.57 -4.88 30.67
CA LEU A 47 -6.82 -5.91 29.67
C LEU A 47 -5.54 -6.08 28.84
N SER A 48 -5.00 -7.29 28.84
CA SER A 48 -3.87 -7.68 27.98
C SER A 48 -4.32 -8.76 27.02
N GLN A 49 -4.35 -8.44 25.73
CA GLN A 49 -4.60 -9.36 24.62
C GLN A 49 -3.31 -10.03 24.15
N GLU A 50 -3.43 -10.95 23.20
CA GLU A 50 -2.38 -11.73 22.52
C GLU A 50 -2.26 -11.33 21.04
N ASN A 51 -1.21 -11.79 20.38
CA ASN A 51 0.01 -10.99 20.38
C ASN A 51 0.10 -10.12 19.12
N ARG A 52 0.46 -8.83 19.26
CA ARG A 52 0.42 -7.85 18.16
C ARG A 52 1.53 -6.81 18.31
N SER A 53 2.29 -6.57 17.24
CA SER A 53 3.26 -5.48 17.20
C SER A 53 2.60 -4.11 16.97
N PHE A 54 3.26 -3.03 17.38
CA PHE A 54 2.74 -1.68 17.18
C PHE A 54 2.61 -1.33 15.70
N ASP A 55 3.66 -1.51 14.89
CA ASP A 55 3.60 -1.24 13.45
C ASP A 55 2.53 -2.07 12.73
N HIS A 56 2.32 -3.32 13.16
CA HIS A 56 1.32 -4.20 12.58
C HIS A 56 -0.10 -3.67 12.73
N TYR A 57 -0.44 -3.01 13.85
CA TYR A 57 -1.76 -2.41 14.04
C TYR A 57 -1.81 -0.93 13.65
N LEU A 58 -0.84 -0.16 14.12
CA LEU A 58 -0.88 1.31 14.13
C LEU A 58 0.26 1.94 13.33
N GLY A 59 1.09 1.16 12.63
CA GLY A 59 2.17 1.70 11.80
C GLY A 59 1.67 2.61 10.68
N THR A 60 0.41 2.45 10.23
CA THR A 60 -0.22 3.33 9.23
C THR A 60 -1.00 4.51 9.83
N LEU A 61 -1.16 4.57 11.15
CA LEU A 61 -1.85 5.67 11.82
C LEU A 61 -1.07 6.98 11.64
N ASN A 62 -1.76 8.08 11.35
CA ASN A 62 -1.09 9.37 11.22
C ASN A 62 -0.60 9.88 12.60
N GLY A 63 0.54 10.56 12.59
CA GLY A 63 1.03 11.26 13.78
C GLY A 63 1.53 10.35 14.91
N VAL A 64 1.86 9.09 14.62
CA VAL A 64 2.66 8.22 15.50
C VAL A 64 4.01 7.93 14.85
N ARG A 65 4.96 7.39 15.61
CA ARG A 65 6.21 6.85 15.05
C ARG A 65 5.95 5.50 14.36
N GLY A 66 5.39 5.53 13.16
CA GLY A 66 5.05 4.33 12.36
C GLY A 66 5.88 4.21 11.07
N TYR A 67 5.27 3.74 9.99
CA TYR A 67 5.93 3.54 8.68
C TYR A 67 6.41 4.83 8.01
N ASN A 68 6.03 6.00 8.54
CA ASN A 68 6.51 7.32 8.14
C ASN A 68 7.64 7.86 9.01
N ASP A 69 8.27 7.04 9.87
CA ASP A 69 9.46 7.48 10.63
C ASP A 69 10.50 8.05 9.63
N PRO A 70 10.90 9.33 9.77
CA PRO A 70 11.92 9.94 8.91
C PRO A 70 13.32 9.38 9.16
N HIS A 71 13.53 8.72 10.30
CA HIS A 71 14.81 8.21 10.79
C HIS A 71 14.72 6.73 11.18
N PRO A 72 14.21 5.85 10.30
CA PRO A 72 14.17 4.42 10.60
C PRO A 72 15.60 3.90 10.64
N LEU A 73 15.82 2.81 11.37
CA LEU A 73 17.11 2.14 11.38
C LEU A 73 17.54 1.77 9.95
N ARG A 74 18.84 1.87 9.67
CA ARG A 74 19.43 1.34 8.43
C ARG A 74 20.07 -0.01 8.71
N LEU A 75 19.83 -0.97 7.83
CA LEU A 75 20.47 -2.28 7.91
C LEU A 75 21.98 -2.15 7.63
N PRO A 76 22.81 -3.11 8.08
CA PRO A 76 24.27 -3.06 7.86
C PRO A 76 24.69 -2.96 6.39
N ASP A 77 23.88 -3.47 5.46
CA ASP A 77 24.11 -3.37 4.01
C ASP A 77 23.69 -2.02 3.42
N GLY A 78 23.24 -1.10 4.28
CA GLY A 78 22.79 0.24 3.94
C GLY A 78 21.31 0.32 3.61
N SER A 79 20.58 -0.79 3.47
CA SER A 79 19.16 -0.78 3.07
C SER A 79 18.20 -0.38 4.20
N SER A 80 16.94 -0.11 3.85
CA SER A 80 15.89 0.18 4.82
C SER A 80 15.60 -1.01 5.73
N VAL A 81 15.40 -0.78 7.02
CA VAL A 81 14.93 -1.82 7.97
C VAL A 81 13.59 -2.44 7.57
N PHE A 82 12.77 -1.76 6.78
CA PHE A 82 11.52 -2.32 6.26
C PHE A 82 11.76 -3.38 5.16
N ALA A 83 12.94 -3.43 4.55
CA ALA A 83 13.28 -4.32 3.45
C ALA A 83 13.96 -5.61 3.93
N GLN A 84 13.25 -6.43 4.70
CA GLN A 84 13.80 -7.64 5.33
C GLN A 84 14.09 -8.73 4.30
N LYS A 85 15.33 -9.22 4.25
CA LYS A 85 15.72 -10.20 3.21
C LYS A 85 15.34 -11.62 3.59
N ASN A 86 14.74 -12.34 2.64
CA ASN A 86 14.53 -13.77 2.77
C ASN A 86 15.82 -14.57 2.44
N ALA A 87 15.75 -15.90 2.51
CA ALA A 87 16.88 -16.78 2.25
C ALA A 87 17.47 -16.68 0.83
N SER A 88 16.71 -16.20 -0.17
CA SER A 88 17.21 -15.96 -1.53
C SER A 88 17.80 -14.55 -1.72
N GLY A 89 17.86 -13.74 -0.65
CA GLY A 89 18.35 -12.36 -0.70
C GLY A 89 17.33 -11.34 -1.23
N SER A 90 16.10 -11.76 -1.52
CA SER A 90 15.02 -10.88 -1.96
C SER A 90 14.41 -10.16 -0.76
N ALA A 91 14.18 -8.85 -0.89
CA ALA A 91 13.53 -8.05 0.14
C ALA A 91 12.03 -8.37 0.21
N ILE A 92 11.55 -8.64 1.42
CA ILE A 92 10.13 -8.68 1.79
C ILE A 92 9.85 -7.39 2.56
N TRP A 93 8.90 -6.62 2.03
CA TRP A 93 8.42 -5.39 2.65
C TRP A 93 7.13 -5.66 3.43
N PRO A 94 6.73 -4.75 4.34
CA PRO A 94 5.46 -4.92 5.02
C PRO A 94 4.29 -5.00 4.03
N PHE A 95 3.41 -5.98 4.21
CA PHE A 95 2.28 -6.22 3.30
C PHE A 95 0.95 -6.31 4.08
N ARG A 96 -0.14 -5.87 3.44
CA ARG A 96 -1.43 -5.67 4.13
C ARG A 96 -2.23 -6.96 4.24
N LEU A 97 -2.79 -7.22 5.42
CA LEU A 97 -3.81 -8.23 5.68
C LEU A 97 -5.21 -7.66 5.39
N ASN A 98 -5.56 -7.52 4.11
CA ASN A 98 -6.83 -6.92 3.71
C ASN A 98 -8.03 -7.79 4.13
N GLY A 99 -8.71 -7.40 5.20
CA GLY A 99 -9.82 -8.16 5.79
C GLY A 99 -11.05 -8.31 4.88
N SER A 100 -11.12 -7.57 3.77
CA SER A 100 -12.21 -7.66 2.79
C SER A 100 -11.93 -8.61 1.62
N THR A 101 -10.66 -8.95 1.37
CA THR A 101 -10.27 -9.78 0.19
C THR A 101 -9.45 -11.01 0.57
N THR A 102 -8.96 -11.07 1.80
CA THR A 102 -8.20 -12.21 2.32
C THR A 102 -8.75 -12.64 3.67
N ASN A 103 -8.41 -13.84 4.11
CA ASN A 103 -8.65 -14.30 5.48
C ASN A 103 -7.72 -13.62 6.50
N GLY A 104 -7.18 -12.43 6.18
CA GLY A 104 -6.10 -11.79 6.91
C GLY A 104 -6.38 -11.65 8.40
N GLN A 105 -7.65 -11.45 8.77
CA GLN A 105 -8.14 -11.45 10.16
C GLN A 105 -7.72 -12.70 10.96
N CYS A 106 -7.56 -13.85 10.32
CA CYS A 106 -7.09 -15.09 10.93
C CYS A 106 -5.73 -15.49 10.39
N MET A 107 -4.79 -14.55 10.42
CA MET A 107 -3.40 -14.78 10.02
C MET A 107 -2.80 -15.99 10.75
N VAL A 108 -1.83 -16.64 10.09
CA VAL A 108 -1.10 -17.74 10.71
C VAL A 108 -0.28 -17.25 11.90
N ASP A 109 -0.20 -18.09 12.93
CA ASP A 109 0.73 -17.89 14.03
C ASP A 109 2.17 -18.08 13.57
N VAL A 110 2.98 -17.04 13.72
CA VAL A 110 4.40 -17.09 13.39
C VAL A 110 5.21 -17.28 14.67
N THR A 111 6.37 -17.93 14.56
CA THR A 111 7.19 -18.22 15.74
C THR A 111 7.53 -16.96 16.53
N HIS A 112 7.33 -17.02 17.83
CA HIS A 112 7.56 -15.93 18.78
C HIS A 112 8.32 -16.43 20.02
N ASP A 113 9.11 -17.49 19.87
CA ASP A 113 9.99 -17.99 20.92
C ASP A 113 11.29 -17.17 21.08
N TRP A 114 11.94 -17.34 22.23
CA TRP A 114 13.19 -16.66 22.59
C TRP A 114 14.33 -16.85 21.58
N SER A 115 14.41 -18.00 20.94
CA SER A 115 15.48 -18.27 19.97
C SER A 115 15.25 -17.49 18.69
N THR A 116 14.04 -17.52 18.15
CA THR A 116 13.72 -16.84 16.89
C THR A 116 13.60 -15.32 17.07
N GLY A 117 13.14 -14.83 18.23
CA GLY A 117 13.13 -13.40 18.57
C GLY A 117 14.54 -12.79 18.54
N ARG A 118 15.46 -13.37 19.31
CA ARG A 118 16.90 -13.00 19.26
C ARG A 118 17.50 -13.13 17.86
N GLY A 119 17.15 -14.20 17.15
CA GLY A 119 17.59 -14.42 15.77
C GLY A 119 17.16 -13.29 14.84
N ALA A 120 15.95 -12.77 15.03
CA ALA A 120 15.37 -11.68 14.25
C ALA A 120 16.01 -10.32 14.58
N ILE A 121 16.18 -10.00 15.87
CA ILE A 121 16.87 -8.78 16.33
C ILE A 121 18.36 -8.79 15.93
N ASN A 122 18.99 -9.97 15.88
CA ASN A 122 20.38 -10.19 15.44
C ASN A 122 21.38 -9.21 16.07
N ALA A 123 21.42 -9.17 17.41
CA ALA A 123 22.26 -8.28 18.21
C ALA A 123 22.06 -6.77 17.93
N GLY A 124 20.85 -6.38 17.53
CA GLY A 124 20.46 -5.01 17.25
C GLY A 124 20.57 -4.59 15.79
N ASN A 125 21.03 -5.49 14.90
CA ASN A 125 21.10 -5.18 13.47
C ASN A 125 19.71 -5.16 12.78
N MET A 126 18.72 -5.84 13.36
CA MET A 126 17.34 -5.92 12.85
C MET A 126 17.25 -6.35 11.37
N ASP A 127 18.16 -7.19 10.89
CA ASP A 127 18.34 -7.54 9.47
C ASP A 127 17.95 -9.00 9.15
N LYS A 128 17.39 -9.72 10.12
CA LYS A 128 17.07 -11.16 10.01
C LYS A 128 15.65 -11.49 10.45
N TRP A 129 14.70 -10.58 10.28
CA TRP A 129 13.31 -10.85 10.65
C TRP A 129 12.72 -12.02 9.87
N VAL A 130 12.69 -11.91 8.53
CA VAL A 130 12.09 -12.94 7.66
C VAL A 130 12.74 -14.32 7.79
N PRO A 131 14.09 -14.47 7.88
CA PRO A 131 14.71 -15.77 8.10
C PRO A 131 14.31 -16.46 9.40
N ASN A 132 13.89 -15.71 10.43
CA ASN A 132 13.54 -16.26 11.74
C ASN A 132 12.03 -16.31 11.99
N LYS A 133 11.24 -15.43 11.36
CA LYS A 133 9.80 -15.23 11.61
C LYS A 133 8.93 -15.57 10.40
N GLY A 134 9.54 -15.80 9.24
CA GLY A 134 8.84 -16.03 7.99
C GLY A 134 8.22 -14.77 7.41
N ASN A 135 7.60 -14.90 6.23
CA ASN A 135 7.04 -13.75 5.52
C ASN A 135 5.90 -13.08 6.29
N TYR A 136 5.00 -13.85 6.91
CA TYR A 136 3.87 -13.30 7.69
C TYR A 136 4.29 -12.47 8.89
N GLY A 137 5.55 -12.60 9.36
CA GLY A 137 6.11 -11.66 10.31
C GLY A 137 6.13 -10.21 9.80
N MET A 138 6.05 -9.97 8.49
CA MET A 138 6.00 -8.63 7.89
C MET A 138 4.56 -8.12 7.63
N ALA A 139 3.53 -8.82 8.10
CA ALA A 139 2.15 -8.44 7.84
C ALA A 139 1.72 -7.19 8.63
N TYR A 140 0.78 -6.40 8.12
CA TYR A 140 0.15 -5.27 8.85
C TYR A 140 -1.33 -5.08 8.50
N TYR A 141 -2.04 -4.35 9.35
CA TYR A 141 -3.40 -3.88 9.16
C TYR A 141 -3.47 -2.36 9.03
N ASN A 142 -4.51 -1.85 8.38
CA ASN A 142 -4.86 -0.43 8.43
C ASN A 142 -6.24 -0.21 9.07
N ARG A 143 -6.68 1.05 9.14
CA ARG A 143 -7.98 1.44 9.71
C ARG A 143 -9.17 0.66 9.15
N ASN A 144 -9.16 0.31 7.87
CA ASN A 144 -10.28 -0.39 7.26
C ASN A 144 -10.37 -1.85 7.75
N ASP A 145 -9.24 -2.43 8.18
CA ASP A 145 -9.19 -3.81 8.65
C ASP A 145 -9.52 -3.91 10.15
N ILE A 146 -9.08 -2.93 10.96
CA ILE A 146 -9.27 -2.87 12.42
C ILE A 146 -9.80 -1.50 12.92
N PRO A 147 -11.00 -1.08 12.47
CA PRO A 147 -11.48 0.29 12.70
C PRO A 147 -11.72 0.63 14.18
N PHE A 148 -11.95 -0.38 15.04
CA PHE A 148 -12.10 -0.18 16.48
C PHE A 148 -10.81 0.33 17.14
N HIS A 149 -9.67 -0.32 16.88
CA HIS A 149 -8.37 0.06 17.44
C HIS A 149 -7.91 1.45 16.97
N TYR A 150 -8.23 1.82 15.73
CA TYR A 150 -7.97 3.17 15.22
C TYR A 150 -8.92 4.20 15.87
N ALA A 151 -10.20 3.86 16.09
CA ALA A 151 -11.13 4.73 16.80
C ALA A 151 -10.74 4.95 18.26
N LEU A 152 -10.13 3.96 18.93
CA LEU A 152 -9.52 4.14 20.25
C LEU A 152 -8.40 5.19 20.21
N SER A 153 -7.55 5.13 19.18
CA SER A 153 -6.45 6.09 19.00
C SER A 153 -6.92 7.50 18.68
N ASP A 154 -8.08 7.66 18.05
CA ASP A 154 -8.69 8.97 17.81
C ASP A 154 -9.36 9.53 19.07
N ALA A 155 -9.85 8.66 19.95
CA ALA A 155 -10.58 9.05 21.15
C ALA A 155 -9.66 9.30 22.36
N PHE A 156 -8.63 8.48 22.55
CA PHE A 156 -7.85 8.38 23.79
C PHE A 156 -6.33 8.54 23.56
N THR A 157 -5.54 8.40 24.62
CA THR A 157 -4.07 8.40 24.51
C THR A 157 -3.58 7.05 23.98
N THR A 158 -2.85 7.06 22.85
CA THR A 158 -2.10 5.93 22.31
C THR A 158 -0.63 6.01 22.72
N CYS A 159 -0.05 4.92 23.21
CA CYS A 159 1.37 4.85 23.52
C CYS A 159 2.15 4.30 22.31
N ASP A 160 2.93 5.12 21.61
CA ASP A 160 3.70 4.71 20.43
C ASP A 160 5.14 4.27 20.74
N HIS A 161 5.47 4.22 22.02
CA HIS A 161 6.79 3.82 22.53
C HIS A 161 6.66 2.90 23.76
N TYR A 162 5.63 2.06 23.74
CA TYR A 162 5.39 0.97 24.70
C TYR A 162 5.88 -0.36 24.10
N PHE A 163 6.70 -1.09 24.85
CA PHE A 163 7.34 -2.33 24.44
C PHE A 163 6.84 -3.50 25.28
N CYS A 164 6.81 -4.71 24.72
CA CYS A 164 6.74 -5.89 25.58
C CYS A 164 8.02 -5.95 26.43
N SER A 165 7.94 -6.52 27.63
CA SER A 165 9.08 -6.51 28.56
C SER A 165 10.22 -7.42 28.10
N VAL A 166 9.93 -8.44 27.29
CA VAL A 166 10.88 -9.44 26.75
C VAL A 166 10.48 -9.80 25.32
N ASP A 167 11.45 -9.91 24.42
CA ASP A 167 11.24 -10.40 23.03
C ASP A 167 11.13 -11.94 23.00
N THR A 168 10.05 -12.48 23.58
CA THR A 168 9.75 -13.91 23.65
C THR A 168 8.25 -14.13 23.84
N SER A 169 7.87 -15.40 24.04
CA SER A 169 6.52 -15.89 24.25
C SER A 169 5.77 -15.20 25.40
N THR A 170 4.47 -15.50 25.45
CA THR A 170 3.47 -14.96 26.37
C THR A 170 3.86 -15.00 27.84
N ASN A 171 4.25 -16.16 28.38
CA ASN A 171 4.32 -16.36 29.83
C ASN A 171 5.33 -15.43 30.52
N PRO A 172 6.57 -15.24 30.00
CA PRO A 172 7.49 -14.23 30.51
C PRO A 172 6.90 -12.82 30.55
N ASN A 173 6.16 -12.40 29.52
CA ASN A 173 5.56 -11.08 29.47
C ASN A 173 4.38 -10.92 30.45
N ARG A 174 3.53 -11.94 30.61
CA ARG A 174 2.49 -11.98 31.64
C ARG A 174 3.07 -11.94 33.06
N LEU A 175 4.21 -12.60 33.30
CA LEU A 175 4.95 -12.51 34.56
C LEU A 175 5.43 -11.08 34.87
N PHE A 176 5.94 -10.35 33.87
CA PHE A 176 6.28 -8.93 34.04
C PHE A 176 5.05 -8.09 34.37
N LEU A 177 3.93 -8.29 33.67
CA LEU A 177 2.70 -7.52 33.87
C LEU A 177 2.06 -7.73 35.25
N MET A 178 2.16 -8.93 35.82
CA MET A 178 1.52 -9.26 37.11
C MET A 178 2.48 -9.29 38.30
N THR A 179 3.80 -9.33 38.08
CA THR A 179 4.79 -9.53 39.14
C THR A 179 6.06 -8.67 39.00
N GLY A 180 6.20 -7.90 37.92
CA GLY A 180 7.30 -6.96 37.68
C GLY A 180 8.61 -7.59 37.20
N SER A 181 8.66 -8.92 37.05
CA SER A 181 9.84 -9.67 36.62
C SER A 181 9.44 -11.04 36.06
N ASN A 182 10.29 -11.61 35.21
CA ASN A 182 10.23 -13.02 34.81
C ASN A 182 11.04 -13.95 35.74
N GLY A 183 11.41 -13.48 36.94
CA GLY A 183 12.15 -14.26 37.94
C GLY A 183 13.67 -14.08 37.91
N ALA A 184 14.23 -13.30 36.98
CA ALA A 184 15.67 -13.03 36.92
C ALA A 184 16.21 -12.49 38.26
N GLY A 185 17.06 -13.28 38.92
CA GLY A 185 17.66 -12.92 40.22
C GLY A 185 16.73 -13.02 41.44
N LEU A 186 15.49 -13.52 41.28
CA LEU A 186 14.49 -13.58 42.36
C LEU A 186 14.29 -14.99 42.94
N TRP A 187 14.77 -16.03 42.25
CA TRP A 187 14.66 -17.43 42.66
C TRP A 187 15.72 -18.29 41.96
N SER A 188 15.81 -19.57 42.33
CA SER A 188 16.87 -20.48 41.87
C SER A 188 16.74 -20.96 40.42
N GLY A 189 15.55 -20.85 39.81
CA GLY A 189 15.32 -21.31 38.44
C GLY A 189 15.74 -20.31 37.35
N GLY A 190 16.19 -19.11 37.73
CA GLY A 190 16.63 -18.08 36.79
C GLY A 190 15.49 -17.38 36.06
N ALA A 191 15.82 -16.68 34.96
CA ALA A 191 14.84 -15.97 34.15
C ALA A 191 13.98 -16.96 33.36
N VAL A 192 12.66 -16.84 33.44
CA VAL A 192 11.70 -17.58 32.61
C VAL A 192 11.67 -16.94 31.22
N MET A 193 11.92 -17.73 30.18
CA MET A 193 12.08 -17.23 28.80
C MET A 193 11.17 -17.95 27.78
N ASP A 194 10.30 -18.85 28.23
CA ASP A 194 9.39 -19.64 27.39
C ASP A 194 8.05 -19.88 28.09
N ASN A 195 7.13 -20.57 27.42
CA ASN A 195 5.79 -20.90 27.93
C ASN A 195 5.76 -22.17 28.82
N THR A 196 6.85 -22.51 29.54
CA THR A 196 6.83 -23.69 30.42
C THR A 196 6.03 -23.45 31.71
N GLU A 197 4.85 -24.06 31.82
CA GLU A 197 3.83 -23.83 32.88
C GLU A 197 3.97 -24.73 34.13
N SER A 198 4.85 -25.74 34.09
CA SER A 198 4.95 -26.76 35.15
C SER A 198 5.58 -26.27 36.47
N THR A 199 5.93 -24.99 36.56
CA THR A 199 6.66 -24.42 37.68
C THR A 199 5.74 -23.91 38.79
N ALA A 200 6.16 -24.03 40.06
CA ALA A 200 5.51 -23.38 41.20
C ALA A 200 6.39 -22.22 41.68
N PHE A 201 6.27 -21.06 41.04
CA PHE A 201 7.09 -19.89 41.36
C PHE A 201 6.84 -19.42 42.80
N THR A 202 7.89 -18.90 43.45
CA THR A 202 7.89 -18.60 44.90
C THR A 202 8.17 -17.14 45.26
N TRP A 203 8.56 -16.30 44.30
CA TRP A 203 8.65 -14.86 44.58
C TRP A 203 7.24 -14.27 44.70
N THR A 204 7.13 -13.15 45.41
CA THR A 204 5.83 -12.53 45.68
C THR A 204 5.32 -11.78 44.44
N THR A 205 4.06 -12.03 44.10
CA THR A 205 3.32 -11.36 43.01
C THR A 205 2.78 -10.00 43.45
N TYR A 206 2.40 -9.13 42.51
CA TYR A 206 1.79 -7.84 42.87
C TYR A 206 0.41 -8.01 43.53
N ALA A 207 -0.37 -9.00 43.11
CA ALA A 207 -1.66 -9.34 43.73
C ALA A 207 -1.53 -9.69 45.22
N GLU A 208 -0.51 -10.45 45.62
CA GLU A 208 -0.23 -10.73 47.03
C GLU A 208 0.15 -9.46 47.81
N ARG A 209 0.83 -8.51 47.18
CA ARG A 209 1.16 -7.22 47.82
C ARG A 209 -0.08 -6.37 48.04
N LEU A 210 -0.98 -6.32 47.05
CA LEU A 210 -2.27 -5.65 47.20
C LEU A 210 -3.11 -6.30 48.29
N GLU A 211 -3.16 -7.64 48.35
CA GLU A 211 -3.84 -8.37 49.42
C GLU A 211 -3.27 -8.02 50.79
N ALA A 212 -1.94 -8.03 50.94
CA ALA A 212 -1.27 -7.69 52.21
C ALA A 212 -1.50 -6.23 52.63
N ALA A 213 -1.62 -5.32 51.67
CA ALA A 213 -1.92 -3.90 51.90
C ALA A 213 -3.42 -3.62 52.14
N GLY A 214 -4.29 -4.63 52.05
CA GLY A 214 -5.74 -4.47 52.19
C GLY A 214 -6.41 -3.74 51.02
N ILE A 215 -5.73 -3.67 49.87
CA ILE A 215 -6.25 -3.02 48.66
C ILE A 215 -7.07 -4.05 47.88
N SER A 216 -8.29 -3.67 47.47
CA SER A 216 -9.17 -4.59 46.75
C SER A 216 -8.66 -4.87 45.34
N TRP A 217 -8.58 -6.15 44.99
CA TRP A 217 -8.16 -6.60 43.66
C TRP A 217 -8.93 -7.83 43.19
N LYS A 218 -8.97 -8.06 41.87
CA LYS A 218 -9.61 -9.24 41.28
C LYS A 218 -9.10 -9.54 39.87
N VAL A 219 -9.08 -10.81 39.50
CA VAL A 219 -8.92 -11.30 38.14
C VAL A 219 -10.30 -11.72 37.62
N TYR A 220 -10.74 -11.07 36.54
CA TYR A 220 -11.91 -11.43 35.77
C TYR A 220 -11.50 -12.40 34.66
N GLN A 221 -11.87 -13.66 34.83
CA GLN A 221 -11.55 -14.75 33.91
C GLN A 221 -12.71 -15.75 33.84
N GLU A 222 -12.94 -16.29 32.66
CA GLU A 222 -13.90 -17.36 32.41
C GLU A 222 -13.23 -18.74 32.60
N SER A 223 -13.99 -19.82 32.38
CA SER A 223 -13.44 -21.18 32.44
C SER A 223 -12.29 -21.39 31.45
N ASP A 224 -12.44 -20.84 30.24
CA ASP A 224 -11.34 -20.63 29.31
C ASP A 224 -10.70 -19.27 29.60
N ASN A 225 -9.39 -19.28 29.78
CA ASN A 225 -8.56 -18.11 30.02
C ASN A 225 -7.22 -18.19 29.27
N TYR A 226 -7.10 -19.14 28.33
CA TYR A 226 -5.90 -19.42 27.54
C TYR A 226 -4.58 -19.60 28.31
N ASP A 227 -4.68 -19.92 29.61
CA ASP A 227 -3.58 -19.92 30.60
C ASP A 227 -2.85 -18.56 30.79
N ASP A 228 -3.40 -17.45 30.29
CA ASP A 228 -2.79 -16.11 30.39
C ASP A 228 -2.77 -15.51 31.82
N ASN A 229 -3.35 -16.21 32.80
CA ASN A 229 -3.33 -15.80 34.19
C ASN A 229 -2.06 -16.29 34.90
N ALA A 230 -1.01 -15.48 34.85
CA ALA A 230 0.28 -15.81 35.44
C ALA A 230 0.24 -16.13 36.95
N LEU A 231 -0.77 -15.65 37.69
CA LEU A 231 -0.92 -16.00 39.11
C LEU A 231 -1.09 -17.50 39.30
N ALA A 232 -1.70 -18.19 38.34
CA ALA A 232 -1.91 -19.64 38.37
C ALA A 232 -0.59 -20.43 38.47
N TRP A 233 0.54 -19.82 38.12
CA TRP A 233 1.86 -20.47 38.14
C TRP A 233 2.59 -20.34 39.49
N PHE A 234 2.06 -19.56 40.44
CA PHE A 234 2.70 -19.33 41.74
C PHE A 234 2.22 -20.33 42.79
N ALA A 235 3.15 -20.80 43.63
CA ALA A 235 2.88 -21.80 44.65
C ALA A 235 1.73 -21.41 45.60
N ASN A 236 1.64 -20.12 45.96
CA ASN A 236 0.60 -19.62 46.86
C ASN A 236 -0.80 -19.62 46.24
N PHE A 237 -0.91 -19.47 44.92
CA PHE A 237 -2.18 -19.53 44.19
C PHE A 237 -2.56 -20.96 43.81
N LYS A 238 -1.60 -21.76 43.34
CA LYS A 238 -1.81 -23.21 43.06
C LYS A 238 -2.37 -23.94 44.27
N ASN A 239 -1.85 -23.64 45.46
CA ASN A 239 -2.23 -24.30 46.71
C ASN A 239 -3.28 -23.52 47.51
N ALA A 240 -3.84 -22.43 46.97
CA ALA A 240 -4.81 -21.61 47.67
C ALA A 240 -6.09 -22.39 47.97
N ALA A 241 -6.50 -22.45 49.24
CA ALA A 241 -7.80 -23.02 49.61
C ALA A 241 -8.93 -22.22 48.96
N THR A 242 -9.99 -22.88 48.49
CA THR A 242 -11.12 -22.24 47.80
C THR A 242 -11.84 -21.18 48.66
N SER A 243 -11.69 -21.26 49.98
CA SER A 243 -12.19 -20.28 50.95
C SER A 243 -11.33 -19.02 51.08
N SER A 244 -10.06 -19.05 50.63
CA SER A 244 -9.11 -17.95 50.74
C SER A 244 -9.39 -16.82 49.75
N ASN A 245 -8.94 -15.60 50.08
CA ASN A 245 -9.05 -14.46 49.17
C ASN A 245 -8.19 -14.63 47.92
N LEU A 246 -6.99 -15.22 48.03
CA LEU A 246 -6.13 -15.51 46.88
C LEU A 246 -6.85 -16.36 45.84
N TYR A 247 -7.56 -17.42 46.27
CA TYR A 247 -8.37 -18.23 45.36
C TYR A 247 -9.57 -17.44 44.82
N LYS A 248 -10.39 -16.86 45.71
CA LYS A 248 -11.63 -16.16 45.32
C LYS A 248 -11.41 -14.99 44.37
N ARG A 249 -10.28 -14.28 44.50
CA ARG A 249 -9.94 -13.09 43.71
C ARG A 249 -9.03 -13.41 42.52
N GLY A 250 -8.13 -14.38 42.64
CA GLY A 250 -7.12 -14.68 41.62
C GLY A 250 -7.39 -15.91 40.76
N MET A 251 -8.16 -16.89 41.25
CA MET A 251 -8.32 -18.21 40.60
C MET A 251 -9.77 -18.57 40.26
N ALA A 252 -10.74 -17.98 40.95
CA ALA A 252 -12.16 -18.23 40.71
C ALA A 252 -12.57 -17.82 39.28
N ARG A 253 -13.55 -18.55 38.73
CA ARG A 253 -14.11 -18.35 37.39
C ARG A 253 -15.43 -17.62 37.50
N PHE A 254 -15.67 -16.66 36.61
CA PHE A 254 -16.87 -15.84 36.62
C PHE A 254 -17.52 -15.80 35.23
N ALA A 255 -18.83 -15.59 35.19
CA ALA A 255 -19.48 -15.22 33.95
C ALA A 255 -18.99 -13.82 33.52
N ARG A 256 -18.84 -13.61 32.21
CA ARG A 256 -18.42 -12.33 31.63
C ARG A 256 -19.25 -11.13 32.13
N THR A 257 -20.53 -11.34 32.42
CA THR A 257 -21.45 -10.32 32.95
C THR A 257 -21.09 -9.83 34.35
N GLN A 258 -20.23 -10.54 35.11
CA GLN A 258 -19.86 -10.14 36.46
C GLN A 258 -19.17 -8.77 36.51
N PHE A 259 -18.35 -8.44 35.52
CA PHE A 259 -17.71 -7.12 35.46
C PHE A 259 -18.76 -6.01 35.32
N ALA A 260 -19.74 -6.20 34.42
CA ALA A 260 -20.83 -5.24 34.25
C ALA A 260 -21.68 -5.10 35.51
N THR A 261 -21.93 -6.20 36.23
CA THR A 261 -22.60 -6.16 37.55
C THR A 261 -21.80 -5.35 38.57
N ASP A 262 -20.48 -5.57 38.66
CA ASP A 262 -19.62 -4.84 39.60
C ASP A 262 -19.57 -3.33 39.26
N VAL A 263 -19.58 -2.98 37.97
CA VAL A 263 -19.68 -1.58 37.51
C VAL A 263 -21.04 -0.96 37.81
N GLN A 264 -22.15 -1.65 37.53
CA GLN A 264 -23.49 -1.12 37.80
C GLN A 264 -23.74 -0.87 39.29
N ASN A 265 -23.18 -1.71 40.15
CA ASN A 265 -23.32 -1.60 41.60
C ASN A 265 -22.28 -0.68 42.27
N ASP A 266 -21.35 -0.09 41.50
CA ASP A 266 -20.23 0.70 42.02
C ASP A 266 -19.38 -0.08 43.05
N THR A 267 -19.12 -1.35 42.75
CA THR A 267 -18.33 -2.28 43.58
C THR A 267 -17.11 -2.84 42.85
N LEU A 268 -16.66 -2.17 41.78
CA LEU A 268 -15.46 -2.55 41.06
C LEU A 268 -14.23 -2.50 42.01
N PRO A 269 -13.33 -3.49 41.98
CA PRO A 269 -12.11 -3.45 42.78
C PRO A 269 -11.20 -2.27 42.42
N ALA A 270 -10.27 -1.93 43.31
CA ALA A 270 -9.27 -0.90 43.01
C ALA A 270 -8.35 -1.32 41.86
N VAL A 271 -7.97 -2.61 41.79
CA VAL A 271 -7.18 -3.17 40.68
C VAL A 271 -7.89 -4.39 40.08
N SER A 272 -8.14 -4.35 38.78
CA SER A 272 -8.81 -5.44 38.06
C SER A 272 -7.98 -5.89 36.86
N TRP A 273 -7.69 -7.19 36.76
CA TRP A 273 -7.13 -7.79 35.54
C TRP A 273 -8.22 -8.54 34.79
N ILE A 274 -8.28 -8.38 33.48
CA ILE A 274 -9.18 -9.13 32.59
C ILE A 274 -8.34 -10.09 31.77
N ILE A 275 -8.74 -11.36 31.77
CA ILE A 275 -8.12 -12.42 30.97
C ILE A 275 -9.13 -12.88 29.91
N ALA A 276 -8.72 -12.90 28.65
CA ALA A 276 -9.58 -13.29 27.54
C ALA A 276 -9.62 -14.83 27.38
N PRO A 277 -10.76 -15.40 26.96
CA PRO A 277 -10.78 -16.73 26.36
C PRO A 277 -9.94 -16.77 25.08
N ALA A 278 -9.41 -17.94 24.71
CA ALA A 278 -8.51 -18.11 23.56
C ALA A 278 -9.07 -17.49 22.27
N ALA A 279 -10.32 -17.80 21.94
CA ALA A 279 -10.98 -17.33 20.72
C ALA A 279 -11.16 -15.80 20.63
N LEU A 280 -10.99 -15.10 21.75
CA LEU A 280 -11.18 -13.65 21.90
C LEU A 280 -9.90 -12.93 22.34
N SER A 281 -8.78 -13.66 22.47
CA SER A 281 -7.50 -13.12 22.91
C SER A 281 -6.79 -12.33 21.82
N GLU A 282 -7.23 -12.47 20.57
CA GLU A 282 -6.51 -12.03 19.36
C GLU A 282 -5.24 -12.84 19.06
N HIS A 283 -4.83 -13.84 19.85
CA HIS A 283 -3.68 -14.69 19.48
C HIS A 283 -3.88 -15.28 18.07
N PRO A 284 -2.93 -15.18 17.12
CA PRO A 284 -3.11 -15.80 15.80
C PRO A 284 -3.42 -17.31 15.92
N ASN A 285 -4.41 -17.86 15.23
CA ASN A 285 -5.19 -17.31 14.13
C ASN A 285 -6.55 -16.69 14.55
N HIS A 286 -6.70 -16.23 15.78
CA HIS A 286 -7.91 -15.54 16.24
C HIS A 286 -7.99 -14.10 15.77
N SER A 287 -9.21 -13.67 15.47
CA SER A 287 -9.47 -12.39 14.80
C SER A 287 -9.26 -11.17 15.70
N PRO A 288 -8.53 -10.13 15.23
CA PRO A 288 -8.53 -8.80 15.83
C PRO A 288 -9.93 -8.25 16.12
N ASN A 289 -10.87 -8.39 15.17
CA ASN A 289 -12.21 -7.85 15.32
C ASN A 289 -13.07 -8.64 16.33
N ALA A 290 -12.78 -9.91 16.57
CA ALA A 290 -13.40 -10.67 17.67
C ALA A 290 -12.88 -10.19 19.03
N GLY A 291 -11.58 -9.94 19.16
CA GLY A 291 -11.00 -9.33 20.36
C GLY A 291 -11.45 -7.90 20.60
N ALA A 292 -11.64 -7.10 19.54
CA ALA A 292 -12.25 -5.79 19.61
C ALA A 292 -13.67 -5.84 20.21
N ASP A 293 -14.49 -6.81 19.80
CA ASP A 293 -15.82 -7.02 20.37
C ASP A 293 -15.76 -7.41 21.85
N TYR A 294 -14.80 -8.25 22.23
CA TYR A 294 -14.56 -8.58 23.63
C TYR A 294 -14.16 -7.36 24.47
N ALA A 295 -13.21 -6.56 24.01
CA ALA A 295 -12.80 -5.32 24.68
C ALA A 295 -13.98 -4.34 24.80
N LYS A 296 -14.79 -4.22 23.74
CA LYS A 296 -15.95 -3.33 23.69
C LYS A 296 -16.99 -3.64 24.76
N ILE A 297 -17.18 -4.91 25.14
CA ILE A 297 -18.09 -5.29 26.24
C ILE A 297 -17.72 -4.61 27.56
N PHE A 298 -16.43 -4.57 27.91
CA PHE A 298 -15.97 -3.96 29.16
C PHE A 298 -16.04 -2.43 29.10
N LEU A 299 -15.69 -1.84 27.95
CA LEU A 299 -15.81 -0.41 27.74
C LEU A 299 -17.27 0.06 27.79
N ASP A 300 -18.20 -0.69 27.20
CA ASP A 300 -19.63 -0.39 27.27
C ASP A 300 -20.19 -0.55 28.69
N ALA A 301 -19.71 -1.53 29.44
CA ALA A 301 -20.05 -1.66 30.85
C ALA A 301 -19.63 -0.40 31.64
N LEU A 302 -18.40 0.08 31.46
CA LEU A 302 -17.92 1.32 32.08
C LEU A 302 -18.73 2.54 31.63
N ALA A 303 -19.01 2.67 30.33
CA ALA A 303 -19.80 3.76 29.77
C ALA A 303 -21.24 3.78 30.31
N SER A 304 -21.81 2.61 30.66
CA SER A 304 -23.17 2.49 31.20
C SER A 304 -23.34 3.11 32.59
N ASN A 305 -22.24 3.28 33.34
CA ASN A 305 -22.24 3.94 34.65
C ASN A 305 -21.28 5.13 34.67
N PRO A 306 -21.76 6.36 34.36
CA PRO A 306 -20.92 7.56 34.32
C PRO A 306 -20.17 7.86 35.62
N ALA A 307 -20.69 7.45 36.78
CA ALA A 307 -20.04 7.68 38.07
C ALA A 307 -18.80 6.78 38.26
N VAL A 308 -18.84 5.56 37.72
CA VAL A 308 -17.68 4.64 37.71
C VAL A 308 -16.69 5.05 36.63
N TRP A 309 -17.16 5.37 35.41
CA TRP A 309 -16.31 5.91 34.35
C TRP A 309 -15.47 7.10 34.83
N ALA A 310 -16.10 8.06 35.52
CA ALA A 310 -15.44 9.28 36.01
C ALA A 310 -14.25 9.05 36.95
N LYS A 311 -14.10 7.85 37.51
CA LYS A 311 -13.04 7.46 38.46
C LYS A 311 -12.24 6.23 38.01
N THR A 312 -12.26 5.89 36.73
CA THR A 312 -11.63 4.67 36.19
C THR A 312 -10.52 4.99 35.18
N VAL A 313 -9.43 4.23 35.27
CA VAL A 313 -8.39 4.09 34.25
C VAL A 313 -8.49 2.68 33.68
N PHE A 314 -8.62 2.55 32.36
CA PHE A 314 -8.58 1.27 31.65
C PHE A 314 -7.33 1.24 30.76
N ILE A 315 -6.43 0.31 31.03
CA ILE A 315 -5.21 0.09 30.24
C ILE A 315 -5.47 -1.11 29.34
N TYR A 316 -5.48 -0.86 28.03
CA TYR A 316 -5.62 -1.90 27.01
C TYR A 316 -4.27 -2.09 26.33
N THR A 317 -3.64 -3.25 26.55
CA THR A 317 -2.32 -3.62 26.02
C THR A 317 -2.35 -5.00 25.38
N TYR A 318 -1.22 -5.41 24.83
CA TYR A 318 -0.91 -6.79 24.46
C TYR A 318 0.18 -7.33 25.38
N ASP A 319 0.44 -8.63 25.33
CA ASP A 319 1.53 -9.26 26.06
C ASP A 319 2.87 -9.17 25.28
N GLU A 320 2.89 -9.49 23.99
CA GLU A 320 4.05 -9.45 23.10
C GLU A 320 3.63 -9.23 21.63
N ASN A 321 4.58 -9.28 20.70
CA ASN A 321 4.41 -8.86 19.31
C ASN A 321 3.98 -9.99 18.35
N GLY A 322 3.91 -11.24 18.79
CA GLY A 322 3.55 -12.41 18.00
C GLY A 322 4.61 -12.81 17.00
N GLY A 323 5.86 -12.34 17.17
CA GLY A 323 6.89 -12.45 16.13
C GLY A 323 6.63 -11.55 14.92
N ILE A 324 5.62 -10.69 14.99
CA ILE A 324 5.28 -9.71 13.96
C ILE A 324 6.22 -8.51 14.07
N PHE A 325 6.65 -8.00 12.93
CA PHE A 325 7.68 -6.99 12.75
C PHE A 325 7.27 -5.65 13.35
N ASP A 326 8.23 -4.98 13.97
CA ASP A 326 8.22 -3.56 14.28
C ASP A 326 9.58 -2.98 13.91
N HIS A 327 9.60 -1.77 13.35
CA HIS A 327 10.84 -1.18 12.83
C HIS A 327 11.72 -0.53 13.91
N VAL A 328 11.17 -0.26 15.10
CA VAL A 328 11.91 0.41 16.17
C VAL A 328 12.67 -0.63 16.97
N LEU A 329 13.99 -0.51 16.96
CA LEU A 329 14.84 -1.33 17.81
C LEU A 329 14.46 -1.13 19.29
N PRO A 330 14.16 -2.20 20.04
CA PRO A 330 13.87 -2.08 21.46
C PRO A 330 15.03 -1.50 22.26
N PRO A 331 14.77 -0.62 23.25
CA PRO A 331 15.76 -0.20 24.22
C PRO A 331 16.39 -1.41 24.92
N MET A 332 17.71 -1.57 24.76
CA MET A 332 18.46 -2.63 25.39
C MET A 332 19.37 -2.09 26.50
N SER A 333 19.49 -2.87 27.57
CA SER A 333 20.43 -2.54 28.65
C SER A 333 21.89 -2.76 28.21
N PRO A 334 22.85 -1.99 28.75
CA PRO A 334 24.27 -2.28 28.55
C PRO A 334 24.65 -3.68 29.05
N SER A 335 25.67 -4.30 28.43
CA SER A 335 26.17 -5.62 28.82
C SER A 335 26.52 -5.72 30.30
N GLY A 336 26.07 -6.80 30.95
CA GLY A 336 26.31 -7.05 32.36
C GLY A 336 25.37 -6.32 33.32
N THR A 337 24.33 -5.64 32.82
CA THR A 337 23.31 -5.03 33.68
C THR A 337 22.60 -6.10 34.52
N ALA A 338 22.61 -5.92 35.85
CA ALA A 338 22.07 -6.90 36.78
C ALA A 338 20.58 -7.17 36.53
N ASN A 339 20.19 -8.45 36.51
CA ASN A 339 18.83 -8.94 36.27
C ASN A 339 18.23 -8.56 34.90
N GLU A 340 19.06 -8.09 33.96
CA GLU A 340 18.66 -7.71 32.61
C GLU A 340 19.30 -8.59 31.53
N TRP A 341 20.05 -9.62 31.93
CA TRP A 341 20.79 -10.50 31.02
C TRP A 341 20.56 -11.98 31.35
N SER A 342 20.36 -12.79 30.31
CA SER A 342 20.22 -14.24 30.40
C SER A 342 20.96 -14.92 29.24
N GLY A 343 21.77 -15.93 29.55
CA GLY A 343 22.54 -16.67 28.53
C GLY A 343 23.49 -15.81 27.68
N GLY A 344 23.95 -14.67 28.19
CA GLY A 344 24.81 -13.73 27.47
C GLY A 344 24.07 -12.75 26.55
N TYR A 345 22.74 -12.65 26.64
CA TYR A 345 21.90 -11.72 25.88
C TYR A 345 21.07 -10.84 26.81
N ALA A 346 20.76 -9.61 26.39
CA ALA A 346 19.80 -8.76 27.11
C ALA A 346 18.41 -9.43 27.10
N ILE A 347 17.74 -9.46 28.25
CA ILE A 347 16.39 -10.01 28.41
C ILE A 347 15.37 -9.16 27.65
N GLY A 348 15.51 -7.84 27.70
CA GLY A 348 14.60 -6.93 27.00
C GLY A 348 15.16 -5.51 26.93
N LEU A 349 14.35 -4.54 26.51
CA LEU A 349 12.92 -4.69 26.17
C LEU A 349 12.71 -5.51 24.89
N GLY A 350 11.49 -6.00 24.66
CA GLY A 350 11.08 -6.63 23.40
C GLY A 350 10.46 -5.63 22.43
N GLN A 351 9.86 -6.08 21.33
CA GLN A 351 9.27 -5.18 20.32
C GLN A 351 8.15 -4.28 20.86
N ARG A 352 7.89 -3.18 20.15
CA ARG A 352 6.74 -2.33 20.46
C ARG A 352 5.43 -3.08 20.25
N ILE A 353 4.48 -2.80 21.13
CA ILE A 353 3.12 -3.37 21.11
C ILE A 353 2.09 -2.24 21.21
N PRO A 354 0.87 -2.41 20.66
CA PRO A 354 -0.19 -1.42 20.83
C PRO A 354 -0.56 -1.28 22.30
N THR A 355 -0.75 -0.04 22.76
CA THR A 355 -1.25 0.22 24.11
C THR A 355 -2.08 1.51 24.11
N TRP A 356 -3.27 1.45 24.72
CA TRP A 356 -4.13 2.61 24.93
C TRP A 356 -4.38 2.83 26.41
N LEU A 357 -4.34 4.11 26.80
CA LEU A 357 -4.77 4.57 28.10
C LEU A 357 -6.18 5.14 27.93
N ILE A 358 -7.20 4.46 28.43
CA ILE A 358 -8.61 4.78 28.22
C ILE A 358 -9.22 5.27 29.54
N SER A 359 -9.53 6.56 29.61
CA SER A 359 -9.95 7.22 30.84
C SER A 359 -10.56 8.60 30.53
N PRO A 360 -11.38 9.19 31.43
CA PRO A 360 -11.77 10.59 31.29
C PRO A 360 -10.59 11.56 31.11
N TRP A 361 -9.42 11.21 31.66
CA TRP A 361 -8.21 12.05 31.64
C TRP A 361 -7.31 11.83 30.41
N SER A 362 -7.63 10.89 29.54
CA SER A 362 -6.87 10.61 28.32
C SER A 362 -7.62 10.95 27.02
N VAL A 363 -8.84 11.50 27.12
CA VAL A 363 -9.64 11.89 25.95
C VAL A 363 -8.92 12.99 25.14
N GLY A 364 -8.91 12.83 23.81
CA GLY A 364 -8.41 13.84 22.87
C GLY A 364 -7.48 13.32 21.77
N GLY A 365 -7.34 12.01 21.61
CA GLY A 365 -6.51 11.41 20.55
C GLY A 365 -5.03 11.71 20.71
N TRP A 366 -4.54 11.69 21.96
CA TRP A 366 -3.16 12.03 22.31
C TRP A 366 -2.19 10.89 21.96
N VAL A 367 -0.91 11.23 21.81
CA VAL A 367 0.18 10.26 21.70
C VAL A 367 1.09 10.39 22.91
N HIS A 368 1.54 9.28 23.48
CA HIS A 368 2.52 9.21 24.57
C HIS A 368 3.75 8.41 24.13
N SER A 369 4.88 9.10 23.99
CA SER A 369 6.12 8.56 23.41
C SER A 369 7.22 8.28 24.46
N GLN A 370 6.84 8.22 25.74
CA GLN A 370 7.76 7.83 26.81
C GLN A 370 8.01 6.33 26.73
N THR A 371 9.29 5.94 26.76
CA THR A 371 9.67 4.52 26.81
C THR A 371 8.94 3.83 27.95
N SER A 372 8.14 2.82 27.62
CA SER A 372 7.31 2.10 28.57
C SER A 372 7.35 0.60 28.27
N ASP A 373 7.09 -0.23 29.28
CA ASP A 373 6.89 -1.68 29.16
C ASP A 373 5.88 -2.17 30.20
N HIS A 374 5.66 -3.49 30.33
CA HIS A 374 4.71 -4.03 31.31
C HIS A 374 4.96 -3.61 32.76
N THR A 375 6.21 -3.32 33.11
CA THR A 375 6.54 -2.80 34.44
C THR A 375 6.02 -1.38 34.66
N SER A 376 5.78 -0.62 33.60
CA SER A 376 5.20 0.73 33.65
C SER A 376 3.76 0.71 34.13
N THR A 377 3.00 -0.35 33.79
CA THR A 377 1.65 -0.58 34.33
C THR A 377 1.70 -0.78 35.85
N LEU A 378 2.64 -1.59 36.36
CA LEU A 378 2.80 -1.76 37.80
C LEU A 378 3.28 -0.49 38.48
N ARG A 379 4.17 0.30 37.85
CA ARG A 379 4.61 1.59 38.39
C ARG A 379 3.49 2.61 38.46
N PHE A 380 2.56 2.62 37.51
CA PHE A 380 1.32 3.40 37.63
C PHE A 380 0.52 2.95 38.86
N LEU A 381 0.38 1.63 39.06
CA LEU A 381 -0.26 1.09 40.27
C LEU A 381 0.49 1.46 41.55
N GLU A 382 1.82 1.54 41.57
CA GLU A 382 2.59 2.03 42.73
C GLU A 382 2.16 3.46 43.09
N LYS A 383 1.99 4.34 42.09
CA LYS A 383 1.52 5.72 42.30
C LYS A 383 0.08 5.76 42.80
N PHE A 384 -0.79 4.95 42.23
CA PHE A 384 -2.21 4.91 42.57
C PHE A 384 -2.48 4.31 43.94
N THR A 385 -1.81 3.20 44.28
CA THR A 385 -2.08 2.39 45.47
C THR A 385 -1.16 2.70 46.64
N GLY A 386 0.02 3.28 46.38
CA GLY A 386 1.11 3.40 47.36
C GLY A 386 1.88 2.11 47.62
N VAL A 387 1.57 1.01 46.92
CA VAL A 387 2.22 -0.30 47.09
C VAL A 387 3.32 -0.50 46.06
N GLN A 388 4.57 -0.60 46.52
CA GLN A 388 5.75 -0.79 45.69
C GLN A 388 5.92 -2.24 45.21
N GLU A 389 6.38 -2.45 43.96
CA GLU A 389 6.77 -3.74 43.39
C GLU A 389 8.30 -3.92 43.31
N PRO A 390 8.97 -4.36 44.39
CA PRO A 390 10.44 -4.45 44.43
C PRO A 390 11.07 -5.40 43.40
N ASN A 391 10.29 -6.26 42.73
CA ASN A 391 10.81 -7.18 41.72
C ASN A 391 11.29 -6.48 40.43
N ILE A 392 10.82 -5.26 40.14
CA ILE A 392 11.26 -4.51 38.95
C ILE A 392 12.74 -4.11 39.11
N SER A 393 13.56 -4.47 38.13
CA SER A 393 15.00 -4.20 38.14
C SER A 393 15.32 -2.70 38.25
N ALA A 394 16.52 -2.39 38.75
CA ALA A 394 17.00 -1.02 38.84
C ALA A 394 17.07 -0.33 37.46
N TRP A 395 17.48 -1.06 36.42
CA TRP A 395 17.60 -0.49 35.07
C TRP A 395 16.23 -0.19 34.47
N ARG A 396 15.26 -1.12 34.51
CA ARG A 396 13.88 -0.88 34.02
C ARG A 396 13.23 0.29 34.77
N ARG A 397 13.40 0.38 36.09
CA ARG A 397 12.94 1.55 36.87
C ARG A 397 13.57 2.87 36.42
N SER A 398 14.82 2.82 35.96
CA SER A 398 15.55 4.01 35.51
C SER A 398 15.19 4.44 34.08
N VAL A 399 14.73 3.55 33.20
CA VAL A 399 14.47 3.85 31.78
C VAL A 399 12.98 3.90 31.45
N CYS A 400 12.18 2.95 31.91
CA CYS A 400 10.74 2.91 31.62
C CYS A 400 9.99 4.02 32.38
N GLY A 401 8.86 4.48 31.87
CA GLY A 401 7.98 5.43 32.54
C GLY A 401 7.09 4.80 33.62
N ASP A 402 6.23 5.61 34.24
CA ASP A 402 5.17 5.16 35.15
C ASP A 402 3.75 5.47 34.63
N LEU A 403 3.65 5.82 33.34
CA LEU A 403 2.42 6.15 32.60
C LEU A 403 1.65 7.38 33.09
N MET A 404 2.08 8.06 34.15
CA MET A 404 1.38 9.23 34.69
C MET A 404 1.22 10.34 33.65
N ASP A 405 2.26 10.59 32.85
CA ASP A 405 2.27 11.63 31.80
C ASP A 405 1.35 11.31 30.61
N GLY A 406 0.83 10.08 30.53
CA GLY A 406 -0.17 9.68 29.55
C GLY A 406 -1.56 10.27 29.80
N PHE A 407 -1.79 10.85 30.98
CA PHE A 407 -3.06 11.41 31.44
C PHE A 407 -2.93 12.92 31.74
N ASP A 408 -4.00 13.67 31.49
CA ASP A 408 -4.17 15.00 32.07
C ASP A 408 -5.21 14.93 33.19
N PHE A 409 -4.75 14.74 34.43
CA PHE A 409 -5.64 14.68 35.59
C PHE A 409 -6.35 16.01 35.87
N THR A 410 -5.87 17.13 35.33
CA THR A 410 -6.53 18.44 35.50
C THR A 410 -7.76 18.59 34.61
N ALA A 411 -7.85 17.80 33.54
CA ALA A 411 -9.02 17.70 32.70
C ALA A 411 -10.24 17.20 33.49
N SER A 412 -11.41 17.76 33.21
CA SER A 412 -12.68 17.33 33.83
C SER A 412 -13.84 17.43 32.84
N GLY A 413 -14.90 16.66 33.08
CA GLY A 413 -16.16 16.78 32.34
C GLY A 413 -16.25 16.02 31.01
N TYR A 414 -15.29 15.16 30.68
CA TYR A 414 -15.39 14.30 29.49
C TYR A 414 -16.24 13.06 29.78
N GLY A 415 -17.42 13.00 29.16
CA GLY A 415 -18.19 11.76 29.05
C GLY A 415 -17.47 10.73 28.18
N PHE A 416 -17.93 9.48 28.23
CA PHE A 416 -17.41 8.43 27.36
C PHE A 416 -17.66 8.81 25.88
N PRO A 417 -16.64 8.81 25.00
CA PRO A 417 -16.81 9.16 23.59
C PRO A 417 -17.80 8.23 22.88
N SER A 418 -18.82 8.79 22.23
CA SER A 418 -19.82 8.03 21.48
C SER A 418 -19.36 7.61 20.07
N THR A 419 -18.08 7.79 19.76
CA THR A 419 -17.49 7.64 18.41
C THR A 419 -16.93 6.24 18.14
N LEU A 420 -16.89 5.35 19.13
CA LEU A 420 -16.39 3.99 18.92
C LEU A 420 -17.38 3.20 18.05
N PRO A 421 -16.91 2.46 17.03
CA PRO A 421 -17.77 1.71 16.12
C PRO A 421 -18.48 0.55 16.84
N ASN A 422 -19.57 0.08 16.23
CA ASN A 422 -20.18 -1.19 16.62
C ASN A 422 -19.26 -2.33 16.14
N THR A 423 -18.84 -3.18 17.07
CA THR A 423 -17.90 -4.28 16.84
C THR A 423 -18.55 -5.60 16.47
N ALA A 424 -19.85 -5.78 16.75
CA ALA A 424 -20.54 -7.05 16.52
C ALA A 424 -20.54 -7.44 15.04
N THR A 425 -20.79 -6.48 14.15
CA THR A 425 -20.74 -6.71 12.69
C THR A 425 -19.30 -6.94 12.20
N LEU A 426 -18.32 -6.24 12.79
CA LEU A 426 -16.91 -6.43 12.44
C LEU A 426 -16.43 -7.84 12.80
N ALA A 427 -16.86 -8.37 13.94
CA ALA A 427 -16.55 -9.73 14.38
C ALA A 427 -17.21 -10.78 13.47
N SER A 428 -18.48 -10.58 13.07
CA SER A 428 -19.15 -11.48 12.13
C SER A 428 -18.52 -11.48 10.74
N ASP A 429 -18.15 -10.29 10.23
CA ASP A 429 -17.51 -10.15 8.92
C ASP A 429 -16.12 -10.79 8.92
N ALA A 430 -15.37 -10.62 10.02
CA ALA A 430 -14.09 -11.28 10.19
C ALA A 430 -14.23 -12.81 10.25
N ALA A 431 -15.21 -13.34 10.98
CA ALA A 431 -15.46 -14.78 11.01
C ALA A 431 -15.79 -15.33 9.61
N TYR A 432 -16.57 -14.60 8.82
CA TYR A 432 -16.81 -14.95 7.42
C TYR A 432 -15.53 -14.91 6.58
N ALA A 433 -14.74 -13.84 6.68
CA ALA A 433 -13.47 -13.69 5.96
C ALA A 433 -12.52 -14.86 6.28
N CYS A 434 -12.39 -15.20 7.55
CA CYS A 434 -11.55 -16.31 8.01
C CYS A 434 -11.94 -17.67 7.42
N ALA A 435 -13.25 -17.92 7.29
CA ALA A 435 -13.75 -19.19 6.78
C ALA A 435 -13.77 -19.29 5.25
N ASN A 436 -13.84 -18.16 4.54
CA ASN A 436 -14.20 -18.17 3.11
C ASN A 436 -13.18 -17.49 2.17
N LEU A 437 -12.27 -16.65 2.67
CA LEU A 437 -11.34 -15.89 1.84
C LEU A 437 -9.94 -16.54 1.77
N PRO A 438 -9.17 -16.27 0.69
CA PRO A 438 -7.82 -16.84 0.54
C PRO A 438 -6.82 -16.25 1.52
N ALA A 439 -5.71 -16.95 1.73
CA ALA A 439 -4.59 -16.49 2.54
C ALA A 439 -3.95 -15.22 1.97
N ALA A 440 -3.67 -14.23 2.82
CA ALA A 440 -2.91 -13.04 2.40
C ALA A 440 -1.47 -13.43 2.03
N GLN A 441 -0.90 -12.87 0.97
CA GLN A 441 0.48 -13.11 0.57
C GLN A 441 1.20 -11.78 0.34
N PRO A 442 2.53 -11.70 0.53
CA PRO A 442 3.31 -10.58 0.04
C PRO A 442 3.17 -10.49 -1.49
N ASN A 443 2.78 -9.33 -2.01
CA ASN A 443 2.42 -9.12 -3.41
C ASN A 443 3.43 -8.21 -4.14
N GLY A 444 4.71 -8.35 -3.80
CA GLY A 444 5.79 -7.64 -4.48
C GLY A 444 5.91 -6.17 -4.07
N GLU A 445 5.52 -5.84 -2.84
CA GLU A 445 5.73 -4.54 -2.22
C GLU A 445 7.22 -4.15 -2.29
N LYS A 446 7.51 -2.86 -2.55
CA LYS A 446 8.88 -2.34 -2.71
C LYS A 446 9.17 -1.10 -1.87
N ALA A 447 8.25 -0.77 -0.97
CA ALA A 447 8.34 0.40 -0.12
C ALA A 447 7.54 0.15 1.17
N ALA A 448 7.80 0.98 2.18
CA ALA A 448 7.01 0.97 3.40
C ALA A 448 5.54 1.35 3.08
N PRO A 449 4.57 0.86 3.88
CA PRO A 449 3.15 1.17 3.72
C PRO A 449 2.83 2.66 3.67
N VAL A 450 1.79 3.00 2.92
CA VAL A 450 1.23 4.35 2.90
C VAL A 450 0.50 4.59 4.21
N ILE A 451 0.87 5.66 4.91
CA ILE A 451 0.20 6.11 6.13
C ILE A 451 -1.08 6.90 5.81
N GLU A 452 -1.99 7.00 6.79
CA GLU A 452 -3.09 7.98 6.76
C GLU A 452 -2.55 9.39 6.53
N THR A 453 -3.37 10.28 5.95
CA THR A 453 -2.95 11.64 5.59
C THR A 453 -2.14 12.27 6.72
N ALA A 454 -0.88 12.59 6.40
CA ALA A 454 0.09 13.04 7.40
C ALA A 454 -0.47 14.25 8.17
N GLY A 455 -0.49 14.12 9.49
CA GLY A 455 -0.99 15.14 10.40
C GLY A 455 -0.45 14.88 11.80
N ALA A 456 -0.02 15.94 12.47
CA ALA A 456 0.46 15.84 13.84
C ALA A 456 -0.73 15.61 14.80
N ARG A 457 -0.53 14.76 15.80
CA ARG A 457 -1.47 14.53 16.91
C ARG A 457 -1.02 15.29 18.14
N PRO A 458 -1.92 15.64 19.09
CA PRO A 458 -1.50 16.16 20.39
C PRO A 458 -0.51 15.20 21.06
N LEU A 459 0.63 15.71 21.52
CA LEU A 459 1.69 14.91 22.14
C LEU A 459 1.73 15.14 23.65
N ARG A 460 1.78 14.07 24.42
CA ARG A 460 2.04 14.10 25.86
C ARG A 460 3.52 14.39 26.14
N PRO A 461 3.85 15.26 27.10
CA PRO A 461 5.24 15.48 27.52
C PRO A 461 5.91 14.18 27.92
N VAL A 462 7.23 14.09 27.72
CA VAL A 462 8.03 12.95 28.19
C VAL A 462 9.09 13.39 29.20
N ALA A 463 9.46 12.50 30.12
CA ALA A 463 10.39 12.78 31.21
C ALA A 463 11.88 12.78 30.81
N VAL A 464 12.20 12.86 29.52
CA VAL A 464 13.58 12.82 28.99
C VAL A 464 13.84 14.06 28.14
N GLN A 465 15.04 14.64 28.27
CA GLN A 465 15.47 15.75 27.41
C GLN A 465 16.93 15.49 26.98
N PRO A 466 17.12 14.58 26.02
CA PRO A 466 18.44 14.15 25.58
C PRO A 466 19.12 15.19 24.69
N SER A 467 20.45 15.23 24.77
CA SER A 467 21.34 15.93 23.84
C SER A 467 22.61 15.13 23.64
N LEU A 468 23.17 15.24 22.43
CA LEU A 468 24.37 14.52 22.02
C LEU A 468 25.18 15.40 21.07
N ASN A 469 26.47 15.52 21.38
CA ASN A 469 27.47 16.14 20.51
C ASN A 469 28.59 15.14 20.22
N ALA A 470 29.21 15.26 19.05
CA ALA A 470 30.35 14.44 18.65
C ALA A 470 31.61 15.31 18.54
N ALA A 471 32.70 14.84 19.13
CA ALA A 471 34.03 15.42 19.00
C ALA A 471 34.96 14.42 18.31
N VAL A 472 35.76 14.88 17.36
CA VAL A 472 36.72 14.04 16.64
C VAL A 472 38.14 14.36 17.12
N ASN A 473 38.95 13.33 17.33
CA ASN A 473 40.34 13.48 17.70
C ASN A 473 41.22 13.06 16.50
N PRO A 474 41.83 13.99 15.74
CA PRO A 474 42.63 13.67 14.55
C PRO A 474 43.84 12.78 14.82
N SER A 475 44.51 12.97 15.96
CA SER A 475 45.78 12.28 16.24
C SER A 475 45.58 10.82 16.60
N THR A 476 44.51 10.54 17.35
CA THR A 476 44.12 9.16 17.70
C THR A 476 43.14 8.55 16.71
N LYS A 477 42.53 9.38 15.85
CA LYS A 477 41.41 9.08 14.95
C LYS A 477 40.20 8.47 15.67
N LYS A 478 39.95 8.90 16.91
CA LYS A 478 38.79 8.46 17.69
C LYS A 478 37.66 9.49 17.64
N ILE A 479 36.44 9.02 17.78
CA ILE A 479 35.24 9.86 17.85
C ILE A 479 34.67 9.71 19.26
N THR A 480 34.48 10.82 19.97
CA THR A 480 33.85 10.82 21.29
C THR A 480 32.44 11.36 21.15
N LEU A 481 31.47 10.53 21.50
CA LEU A 481 30.07 10.87 21.60
C LEU A 481 29.77 11.27 23.04
N SER A 482 29.42 12.54 23.28
CA SER A 482 29.12 13.06 24.61
C SER A 482 27.62 13.29 24.76
N PHE A 483 27.01 12.47 25.60
CA PHE A 483 25.59 12.47 25.90
C PHE A 483 25.31 13.30 27.15
N SER A 484 24.18 13.98 27.13
CA SER A 484 23.56 14.57 28.31
C SER A 484 22.06 14.35 28.28
N ASN A 485 21.45 14.27 29.45
CA ASN A 485 20.02 14.19 29.61
C ASN A 485 19.62 15.10 30.76
N SER A 486 18.87 16.17 30.45
CA SER A 486 18.36 17.10 31.47
C SER A 486 16.98 16.70 32.02
N GLY A 487 16.42 15.60 31.52
CA GLY A 487 15.17 15.04 32.01
C GLY A 487 15.31 14.33 33.37
N THR A 488 14.16 13.95 33.93
CA THR A 488 14.03 13.30 35.24
C THR A 488 14.03 11.78 35.17
N GLN A 489 13.93 11.19 33.97
CA GLN A 489 14.07 9.76 33.72
C GLN A 489 15.36 9.49 32.93
N ALA A 490 16.02 8.35 33.11
CA ALA A 490 17.17 7.97 32.29
C ALA A 490 16.73 7.67 30.85
N ALA A 491 17.65 7.80 29.90
CA ALA A 491 17.39 7.56 28.47
C ALA A 491 18.32 6.47 27.95
N ALA A 492 17.75 5.49 27.26
CA ALA A 492 18.49 4.45 26.55
C ALA A 492 18.76 4.89 25.10
N PHE A 493 19.94 4.54 24.58
CA PHE A 493 20.36 4.85 23.22
C PHE A 493 21.04 3.64 22.59
N ASP A 494 20.89 3.53 21.28
CA ASP A 494 21.64 2.62 20.42
C ASP A 494 22.55 3.42 19.48
N ILE A 495 23.73 2.87 19.23
CA ILE A 495 24.78 3.50 18.42
C ILE A 495 25.16 2.52 17.31
N HIS A 496 25.02 2.96 16.07
CA HIS A 496 25.22 2.16 14.87
C HIS A 496 26.34 2.73 13.99
N GLY A 497 27.12 1.84 13.41
CA GLY A 497 28.11 2.16 12.38
C GLY A 497 27.67 1.67 11.01
N TYR A 498 27.74 2.54 9.99
CA TYR A 498 27.29 2.26 8.62
C TYR A 498 28.46 2.23 7.61
N THR A 499 28.19 2.63 6.36
CA THR A 499 28.93 2.44 5.09
C THR A 499 30.46 2.37 5.15
N TYR A 500 31.11 3.08 6.06
CA TYR A 500 32.56 3.11 6.17
C TYR A 500 33.13 2.45 7.43
N LEU A 501 32.41 2.49 8.54
CA LEU A 501 32.85 1.96 9.83
C LEU A 501 31.68 1.19 10.45
N THR A 502 31.63 -0.10 10.17
CA THR A 502 30.60 -1.02 10.71
C THR A 502 31.11 -1.69 11.99
N PHE A 503 30.29 -1.73 13.03
CA PHE A 503 30.55 -2.43 14.28
C PHE A 503 29.23 -2.95 14.87
N SER A 504 29.32 -3.93 15.77
CA SER A 504 28.13 -4.41 16.51
C SER A 504 27.51 -3.24 17.30
N PRO A 505 26.18 -3.05 17.24
CA PRO A 505 25.51 -1.95 17.92
C PRO A 505 25.92 -1.82 19.39
N ILE A 506 26.13 -0.57 19.84
CA ILE A 506 26.49 -0.27 21.23
C ILE A 506 25.27 0.34 21.93
N PHE A 507 24.89 -0.25 23.07
CA PHE A 507 23.79 0.23 23.89
C PHE A 507 24.30 1.05 25.08
N ALA A 508 23.76 2.26 25.24
CA ALA A 508 24.12 3.19 26.30
C ALA A 508 22.88 3.58 27.12
N THR A 509 23.08 3.91 28.40
CA THR A 509 22.01 4.42 29.28
C THR A 509 22.51 5.67 29.99
N VAL A 510 21.94 6.81 29.62
CA VAL A 510 22.31 8.11 30.17
C VAL A 510 21.40 8.39 31.37
N PRO A 511 21.96 8.55 32.59
CA PRO A 511 21.15 8.79 33.79
C PRO A 511 20.27 10.04 33.68
N ALA A 512 19.20 10.09 34.48
CA ALA A 512 18.43 11.31 34.69
C ALA A 512 19.34 12.44 35.20
N SER A 513 19.17 13.65 34.65
CA SER A 513 20.00 14.82 34.97
C SER A 513 21.52 14.55 34.89
N GLY A 514 21.92 13.65 33.99
CA GLY A 514 23.26 13.09 33.94
C GLY A 514 23.93 13.22 32.57
N THR A 515 25.18 12.78 32.52
CA THR A 515 26.01 12.75 31.31
C THR A 515 26.70 11.42 31.16
N GLN A 516 26.96 11.01 29.92
CA GLN A 516 27.78 9.83 29.60
C GLN A 516 28.66 10.15 28.39
N SER A 517 29.74 9.42 28.19
CA SER A 517 30.50 9.48 26.94
C SER A 517 30.81 8.09 26.40
N GLN A 518 30.75 7.95 25.08
CA GLN A 518 31.13 6.75 24.36
C GLN A 518 32.24 7.09 23.37
N VAL A 519 33.34 6.35 23.44
CA VAL A 519 34.43 6.48 22.47
C VAL A 519 34.23 5.43 21.38
N ILE A 520 34.21 5.88 20.13
CA ILE A 520 34.22 5.04 18.93
C ILE A 520 35.64 5.01 18.37
N ASP A 521 36.15 3.80 18.19
CA ASP A 521 37.49 3.50 17.70
C ASP A 521 37.40 2.68 16.39
N GLY A 522 38.52 2.43 15.72
CA GLY A 522 38.58 1.59 14.53
C GLY A 522 38.54 2.34 13.20
N THR A 523 38.39 3.67 13.20
CA THR A 523 38.45 4.48 11.96
C THR A 523 39.82 4.35 11.25
N ASN A 524 40.87 3.91 11.94
CA ASN A 524 42.16 3.60 11.32
C ASN A 524 42.03 2.56 10.19
N ALA A 525 41.17 1.55 10.37
CA ALA A 525 40.94 0.50 9.39
C ALA A 525 40.22 1.02 8.13
N THR A 526 39.61 2.20 8.20
CA THR A 526 38.72 2.76 7.17
C THR A 526 39.34 3.98 6.50
N SER A 527 40.65 4.19 6.70
CA SER A 527 41.37 5.41 6.31
C SER A 527 40.77 6.69 6.89
N GLY A 528 40.23 6.61 8.11
CA GLY A 528 39.59 7.70 8.83
C GLY A 528 38.12 7.93 8.45
N ARG A 529 37.54 7.19 7.49
CA ARG A 529 36.13 7.37 7.09
C ARG A 529 35.16 6.78 8.11
N PHE A 530 34.07 7.47 8.39
CA PHE A 530 33.06 7.02 9.33
C PHE A 530 31.66 7.50 8.91
N ASP A 531 30.64 6.75 9.34
CA ASP A 531 29.23 7.11 9.28
C ASP A 531 28.57 6.45 10.49
N ILE A 532 28.16 7.26 11.47
CA ILE A 532 27.65 6.81 12.76
C ILE A 532 26.28 7.43 12.96
N ALA A 533 25.30 6.62 13.34
CA ALA A 533 24.00 7.08 13.79
C ALA A 533 23.74 6.71 15.24
N VAL A 534 22.94 7.53 15.91
CA VAL A 534 22.47 7.29 17.27
C VAL A 534 20.97 7.50 17.31
N HIS A 535 20.23 6.49 17.76
CA HIS A 535 18.80 6.61 18.03
C HIS A 535 18.55 6.63 19.54
N GLY A 536 17.44 7.27 19.93
CA GLY A 536 17.03 7.39 21.32
C GLY A 536 15.53 7.63 21.45
N PRO A 537 15.04 7.91 22.68
CA PRO A 537 13.62 8.07 22.93
C PRO A 537 13.03 9.32 22.29
N ASN A 538 11.71 9.32 22.10
CA ASN A 538 10.95 10.43 21.52
C ASN A 538 11.50 10.89 20.15
N SER A 539 11.77 9.92 19.26
CA SER A 539 12.34 10.12 17.91
C SER A 539 13.66 10.90 17.88
N PHE A 540 14.42 10.89 18.98
CA PHE A 540 15.76 11.47 19.03
C PHE A 540 16.68 10.74 18.05
N TYR A 541 17.30 11.50 17.15
CA TYR A 541 18.24 10.97 16.16
C TYR A 541 19.44 11.90 15.95
N ARG A 542 20.62 11.31 15.81
CA ARG A 542 21.84 12.00 15.36
C ARG A 542 22.56 11.17 14.32
N ARG A 543 23.15 11.82 13.32
CA ARG A 543 24.11 11.20 12.39
C ARG A 543 25.36 12.05 12.23
N PHE A 544 26.51 11.39 12.26
CA PHE A 544 27.81 11.99 12.06
C PHE A 544 28.57 11.18 11.00
N ALA A 545 28.84 11.79 9.85
CA ALA A 545 29.61 11.13 8.78
C ALA A 545 30.71 12.05 8.24
N GLY A 546 31.85 11.46 7.88
CA GLY A 546 33.01 12.22 7.39
C GLY A 546 34.27 11.39 7.27
N SER A 547 35.43 12.07 7.16
CA SER A 547 36.74 11.43 7.08
C SER A 547 37.79 12.15 7.92
N LEU A 548 38.46 11.40 8.80
CA LEU A 548 39.57 11.84 9.65
C LEU A 548 40.95 11.68 8.97
N SER A 549 41.00 11.59 7.63
CA SER A 549 42.28 11.44 6.92
C SER A 549 43.00 12.79 6.83
N ALA A 550 44.34 12.77 6.93
CA ALA A 550 45.17 13.99 6.87
C ALA A 550 45.06 14.74 5.53
N THR A 551 44.63 14.06 4.47
CA THR A 551 44.39 14.62 3.14
C THR A 551 42.94 15.04 2.91
N ALA A 552 42.00 14.64 3.78
CA ALA A 552 40.58 14.92 3.56
C ALA A 552 40.21 16.39 3.78
N PHE A 553 40.86 17.06 4.73
CA PHE A 553 40.67 18.47 5.05
C PHE A 553 42.05 19.09 5.29
N GLN A 554 42.41 20.15 4.56
CA GLN A 554 43.77 20.73 4.58
C GLN A 554 44.24 20.98 6.03
N ASN A 555 45.25 20.21 6.46
CA ASN A 555 45.88 20.22 7.80
C ASN A 555 45.10 19.57 8.96
N GLY A 556 44.14 18.67 8.70
CA GLY A 556 43.60 17.76 9.72
C GLY A 556 42.65 18.40 10.74
N ALA A 557 41.98 19.48 10.37
CA ALA A 557 41.08 20.22 11.25
C ALA A 557 39.63 20.17 10.76
N TYR A 558 38.71 19.92 11.69
CA TYR A 558 37.32 19.54 11.40
C TYR A 558 36.33 20.50 12.04
N PRO A 559 35.15 20.75 11.43
CA PRO A 559 34.11 21.53 12.08
C PRO A 559 33.63 20.82 13.35
N GLU A 560 33.56 21.52 14.47
CA GLU A 560 32.86 21.03 15.67
C GLU A 560 31.48 21.67 15.71
N VAL A 561 30.44 20.84 15.86
CA VAL A 561 29.05 21.30 15.91
C VAL A 561 28.50 20.99 17.29
N THR A 562 27.96 22.02 17.94
CA THR A 562 27.20 21.88 19.18
C THR A 562 25.78 22.37 18.96
N VAL A 563 24.80 21.57 19.39
CA VAL A 563 23.38 21.92 19.31
C VAL A 563 22.81 21.98 20.72
N THR A 564 22.18 23.10 21.07
CA THR A 564 21.65 23.33 22.42
C THR A 564 20.26 23.96 22.34
N PRO A 565 19.23 23.36 22.96
CA PRO A 565 17.93 24.01 23.13
C PRO A 565 18.07 25.36 23.83
N ASN A 566 17.40 26.38 23.32
CA ASN A 566 17.46 27.72 23.91
C ASN A 566 16.56 27.82 25.15
N ALA A 567 17.02 28.62 26.13
CA ALA A 567 16.21 28.95 27.31
C ALA A 567 14.90 29.62 26.89
N GLY A 568 13.76 29.10 27.35
CA GLY A 568 12.42 29.56 26.96
C GLY A 568 11.74 28.75 25.85
N GLY A 569 12.43 27.76 25.25
CA GLY A 569 11.85 26.86 24.24
C GLY A 569 11.75 27.47 22.84
N GLY A 570 11.13 26.74 21.90
CA GLY A 570 10.80 27.24 20.56
C GLY A 570 11.97 27.39 19.57
N SER A 571 13.21 27.13 19.99
CA SER A 571 14.38 27.19 19.10
C SER A 571 15.59 26.44 19.66
N VAL A 572 16.54 26.12 18.78
CA VAL A 572 17.87 25.60 19.13
C VAL A 572 18.96 26.55 18.64
N SER A 573 20.03 26.66 19.42
CA SER A 573 21.29 27.27 18.98
C SER A 573 22.21 26.21 18.38
N ILE A 574 22.71 26.49 17.18
CA ILE A 574 23.65 25.65 16.43
C ILE A 574 24.96 26.42 16.37
N THR A 575 25.96 26.01 17.15
CA THR A 575 27.29 26.59 17.13
C THR A 575 28.20 25.73 16.26
N ILE A 576 28.74 26.33 15.19
CA ILE A 576 29.68 25.70 14.28
C ILE A 576 31.04 26.35 14.47
N GLN A 577 31.98 25.60 15.02
CA GLN A 577 33.37 26.02 15.17
C GLN A 577 34.18 25.44 14.01
N ASN A 578 34.64 26.29 13.10
CA ASN A 578 35.61 25.90 12.10
C ASN A 578 36.98 25.77 12.77
N ARG A 579 37.58 24.58 12.76
CA ARG A 579 38.96 24.39 13.23
C ARG A 579 39.99 24.50 12.10
N ALA A 580 39.55 24.57 10.85
CA ALA A 580 40.43 24.57 9.69
C ALA A 580 41.13 25.91 9.46
N ALA A 581 42.31 25.82 8.83
CA ALA A 581 43.11 26.98 8.42
C ALA A 581 42.54 27.73 7.21
N VAL A 582 41.44 27.24 6.63
CA VAL A 582 40.71 27.85 5.51
C VAL A 582 39.24 28.06 5.88
N ALA A 583 38.58 28.98 5.18
CA ALA A 583 37.14 29.15 5.33
C ALA A 583 36.39 27.90 4.85
N ILE A 584 35.24 27.61 5.47
CA ILE A 584 34.35 26.51 5.09
C ILE A 584 32.98 27.04 4.70
N THR A 585 32.29 26.29 3.84
CA THR A 585 30.87 26.52 3.55
C THR A 585 30.04 25.43 4.21
N VAL A 586 29.00 25.84 4.92
CA VAL A 586 28.04 24.96 5.58
C VAL A 586 26.66 25.20 5.01
N ASN A 587 26.06 24.19 4.41
CA ASN A 587 24.66 24.23 4.00
C ASN A 587 23.80 23.69 5.15
N LEU A 588 22.96 24.55 5.74
CA LEU A 588 21.94 24.17 6.71
C LEU A 588 20.65 23.83 5.95
N ASP A 589 20.32 22.55 5.91
CA ASP A 589 19.08 22.00 5.35
C ASP A 589 18.06 21.83 6.48
N ASN A 590 17.11 22.75 6.58
CA ASN A 590 16.02 22.67 7.54
C ASN A 590 14.85 21.88 6.92
N TYR A 591 14.69 20.62 7.33
CA TYR A 591 13.68 19.73 6.78
C TYR A 591 12.26 20.11 7.21
N LEU A 592 12.08 20.80 8.33
CA LEU A 592 10.75 21.23 8.77
C LEU A 592 10.26 22.48 8.03
N ALA A 593 11.19 23.31 7.54
CA ALA A 593 10.87 24.52 6.78
C ALA A 593 11.03 24.37 5.25
N GLY A 594 11.52 23.23 4.76
CA GLY A 594 11.74 23.00 3.33
C GLY A 594 12.82 23.92 2.73
N SER A 595 13.80 24.37 3.53
CA SER A 595 14.74 25.42 3.14
C SER A 595 16.21 25.03 3.32
N ARG A 596 17.08 25.46 2.39
CA ARG A 596 18.53 25.40 2.52
C ARG A 596 19.11 26.80 2.73
N THR A 597 19.96 26.96 3.75
CA THR A 597 20.66 28.22 4.04
C THR A 597 22.17 27.99 4.05
N PRO A 598 22.94 28.53 3.07
CA PRO A 598 24.39 28.47 3.09
C PRO A 598 24.97 29.45 4.13
N GLN A 599 26.05 29.04 4.80
CA GLN A 599 26.78 29.81 5.80
C GLN A 599 28.28 29.70 5.53
N SER A 600 28.98 30.83 5.46
CA SER A 600 30.44 30.85 5.37
C SER A 600 31.03 31.04 6.77
N VAL A 601 31.95 30.17 7.17
CA VAL A 601 32.64 30.26 8.46
C VAL A 601 34.12 30.48 8.20
N ALA A 602 34.65 31.61 8.69
CA ALA A 602 36.05 31.98 8.51
C ALA A 602 37.00 30.91 9.09
N ALA A 603 38.25 30.88 8.60
CA ALA A 603 39.31 30.02 9.14
C ALA A 603 39.47 30.23 10.64
N ASN A 604 39.51 29.15 11.42
CA ASN A 604 39.53 29.17 12.91
C ASN A 604 38.37 29.97 13.57
N GLY A 605 37.36 30.37 12.79
CA GLY A 605 36.22 31.16 13.24
C GLY A 605 35.07 30.30 13.77
N SER A 606 34.09 30.97 14.36
CA SER A 606 32.86 30.36 14.86
C SER A 606 31.64 31.14 14.39
N VAL A 607 30.54 30.45 14.14
CA VAL A 607 29.22 31.05 13.92
C VAL A 607 28.19 30.34 14.79
N THR A 608 27.27 31.10 15.37
CA THR A 608 26.10 30.56 16.05
C THR A 608 24.85 30.95 15.28
N LEU A 609 24.08 29.95 14.88
CA LEU A 609 22.80 30.10 14.20
C LEU A 609 21.66 29.79 15.17
N THR A 610 20.56 30.52 15.07
CA THR A 610 19.33 30.18 15.80
C THR A 610 18.33 29.57 14.82
N LEU A 611 17.90 28.34 15.11
CA LEU A 611 16.90 27.62 14.32
C LEU A 611 15.60 27.55 15.11
N GLY A 612 14.51 28.10 14.55
CA GLY A 612 13.17 27.95 15.11
C GLY A 612 12.69 26.51 15.01
N THR A 613 11.92 26.06 15.99
CA THR A 613 11.29 24.74 15.99
C THR A 613 9.87 24.80 15.42
N LEU A 614 9.35 23.67 14.96
CA LEU A 614 7.94 23.51 14.59
C LEU A 614 7.29 22.55 15.59
N ASN A 615 6.31 23.04 16.37
CA ASN A 615 5.72 22.28 17.47
C ASN A 615 6.77 21.69 18.43
N ASN A 616 7.81 22.47 18.75
CA ASN A 616 8.98 22.07 19.54
C ASN A 616 9.91 21.02 18.90
N TRP A 617 9.65 20.58 17.67
CA TRP A 617 10.56 19.74 16.91
C TRP A 617 11.59 20.54 16.13
N TYR A 618 12.81 20.01 16.04
CA TYR A 618 13.82 20.43 15.08
C TYR A 618 14.29 19.19 14.31
N ASP A 619 14.46 19.33 12.99
CA ASP A 619 15.02 18.30 12.13
C ASP A 619 15.80 18.98 10.99
N PHE A 620 17.12 18.82 11.00
CA PHE A 620 18.00 19.48 10.05
C PHE A 620 19.28 18.70 9.77
N MET A 621 19.92 19.04 8.66
CA MET A 621 21.24 18.55 8.29
C MET A 621 22.19 19.71 8.02
N LEU A 622 23.44 19.59 8.47
CA LEU A 622 24.54 20.46 8.06
C LEU A 622 25.44 19.67 7.12
N LEU A 623 25.57 20.13 5.87
CA LEU A 623 26.60 19.65 4.94
C LEU A 623 27.75 20.63 4.95
N VAL A 624 28.90 20.20 5.43
CA VAL A 624 30.11 21.03 5.48
C VAL A 624 31.02 20.64 4.34
N SER A 625 31.26 21.58 3.41
CA SER A 625 32.17 21.42 2.27
C SER A 625 33.31 22.44 2.35
N GLY A 626 34.53 21.99 2.08
CA GLY A 626 35.70 22.84 1.82
C GLY A 626 36.20 22.70 0.38
N ASP A 627 37.32 23.35 0.06
CA ASP A 627 37.91 23.39 -1.30
C ASP A 627 38.40 22.03 -1.85
N THR A 628 38.34 20.95 -1.05
CA THR A 628 38.93 19.63 -1.37
C THR A 628 37.91 18.53 -1.72
N GLY A 629 36.61 18.83 -1.79
CA GLY A 629 35.59 17.87 -2.23
C GLY A 629 35.16 16.81 -1.21
N ASN A 630 35.66 16.83 0.03
CA ASN A 630 35.14 16.01 1.13
C ASN A 630 34.02 16.74 1.86
N THR A 631 32.93 16.03 2.14
CA THR A 631 31.75 16.58 2.82
C THR A 631 31.57 15.92 4.19
N PHE A 632 31.52 16.72 5.26
CA PHE A 632 31.05 16.25 6.57
C PHE A 632 29.53 16.41 6.67
N VAL A 633 28.88 15.44 7.28
CA VAL A 633 27.44 15.41 7.50
C VAL A 633 27.15 15.35 8.99
N TYR A 634 26.28 16.26 9.40
CA TYR A 634 25.75 16.38 10.75
C TYR A 634 24.23 16.44 10.66
N GLU A 635 23.54 15.35 11.01
CA GLU A 635 22.08 15.29 10.98
C GLU A 635 21.54 15.27 12.41
N TYR A 636 20.53 16.07 12.67
CA TYR A 636 19.96 16.29 14.00
C TYR A 636 18.43 16.26 13.92
N CYS A 637 17.80 15.37 14.68
CA CYS A 637 16.37 15.40 14.96
C CYS A 637 16.09 15.28 16.46
N GLY A 638 15.21 16.11 16.99
CA GLY A 638 14.76 15.99 18.36
C GLY A 638 13.62 16.93 18.72
N HIS A 639 13.12 16.75 19.93
CA HIS A 639 12.02 17.53 20.51
C HIS A 639 12.52 18.29 21.75
N ILE A 640 11.98 19.49 21.97
CA ILE A 640 12.17 20.26 23.20
C ILE A 640 10.92 20.06 24.07
N GLU A 641 11.07 19.38 25.20
CA GLU A 641 9.98 19.10 26.11
C GLU A 641 9.43 20.37 26.77
N GLY A 642 8.09 20.45 26.87
CA GLY A 642 7.35 21.53 27.51
C GLY A 642 6.32 22.22 26.61
N GLY A 643 5.23 22.73 27.21
CA GLY A 643 4.13 23.39 26.49
C GLY A 643 3.15 22.43 25.80
N ASN A 644 2.22 22.97 25.01
CA ASN A 644 1.33 22.16 24.16
C ASN A 644 2.12 21.72 22.92
N SER A 645 2.53 20.46 22.88
CA SER A 645 3.27 19.88 21.75
C SER A 645 2.36 19.03 20.87
N MET A 646 2.83 18.84 19.63
CA MET A 646 2.23 17.92 18.67
C MET A 646 3.30 16.88 18.27
N THR A 647 2.87 15.73 17.78
CA THR A 647 3.79 14.72 17.24
C THR A 647 4.53 15.21 16.02
N PHE A 648 5.58 14.48 15.62
CA PHE A 648 6.49 14.89 14.56
C PHE A 648 5.70 15.29 13.29
N PRO A 649 5.86 16.52 12.78
CA PRO A 649 5.00 17.07 11.72
C PRO A 649 5.31 16.54 10.31
N GLY A 650 6.35 15.71 10.16
CA GLY A 650 6.86 15.25 8.87
C GLY A 650 7.91 16.19 8.27
N ARG A 651 8.73 15.66 7.35
CA ARG A 651 9.72 16.45 6.59
C ARG A 651 9.08 17.09 5.36
N GLN A 652 9.54 18.28 5.00
CA GLN A 652 9.24 18.95 3.74
C GLN A 652 10.38 18.74 2.73
N ALA A 653 10.02 18.69 1.45
CA ALA A 653 11.01 18.66 0.37
C ALA A 653 11.78 19.99 0.33
N ILE A 654 13.10 19.94 0.13
CA ILE A 654 13.95 21.11 -0.05
C ILE A 654 14.35 21.19 -1.52
N ALA A 655 14.02 22.29 -2.19
CA ALA A 655 14.31 22.46 -3.61
C ALA A 655 15.82 22.37 -3.91
N GLY A 656 16.19 21.57 -4.93
CA GLY A 656 17.60 21.35 -5.30
C GLY A 656 18.37 20.45 -4.35
N VAL A 657 17.72 19.92 -3.32
CA VAL A 657 18.22 18.85 -2.46
C VAL A 657 17.39 17.62 -2.78
N THR A 658 17.95 16.70 -3.55
CA THR A 658 17.38 15.35 -3.56
C THR A 658 17.50 14.87 -2.12
N PRO A 659 16.39 14.60 -1.41
CA PRO A 659 16.49 14.00 -0.09
C PRO A 659 17.38 12.78 -0.25
N THR A 660 18.43 12.67 0.56
CA THR A 660 19.21 11.43 0.60
C THR A 660 18.20 10.34 0.87
N ALA A 661 17.88 9.56 -0.15
CA ALA A 661 16.75 8.65 -0.12
C ALA A 661 16.87 7.78 1.12
N THR A 662 15.75 7.57 1.81
CA THR A 662 15.55 6.37 2.61
C THR A 662 16.07 5.21 1.77
N PRO A 663 17.07 4.46 2.25
CA PRO A 663 17.88 3.66 1.36
C PRO A 663 17.10 2.47 0.80
N SER A 664 17.08 2.36 -0.53
CA SER A 664 16.69 1.14 -1.25
C SER A 664 17.89 0.16 -1.27
N PRO A 665 17.71 -1.16 -1.12
CA PRO A 665 18.80 -2.13 -1.07
C PRO A 665 19.46 -2.30 -2.44
N THR A 666 20.81 -2.23 -2.48
CA THR A 666 21.75 -3.24 -3.04
C THR A 666 23.10 -2.56 -3.36
N PRO A 667 24.24 -3.04 -2.83
CA PRO A 667 25.56 -2.55 -3.21
C PRO A 667 26.34 -3.55 -4.09
N THR A 668 26.83 -3.13 -5.26
CA THR A 668 28.15 -3.52 -5.82
C THR A 668 28.57 -2.59 -6.98
N PRO A 669 29.86 -2.57 -7.35
CA PRO A 669 30.81 -1.46 -7.19
C PRO A 669 30.67 -0.36 -8.26
N THR A 670 31.02 0.87 -7.89
CA THR A 670 30.97 2.08 -8.73
C THR A 670 31.78 1.97 -10.04
N PRO A 671 31.17 2.25 -11.20
CA PRO A 671 31.80 3.00 -12.27
C PRO A 671 31.24 4.43 -12.30
N ILE A 672 32.07 5.34 -12.77
CA ILE A 672 31.88 6.80 -12.85
C ILE A 672 30.47 7.15 -13.40
N PRO A 673 29.80 8.22 -12.91
CA PRO A 673 28.40 8.49 -13.23
C PRO A 673 28.19 8.70 -14.74
N GLY A 674 27.60 7.71 -15.41
CA GLY A 674 26.92 7.91 -16.68
C GLY A 674 25.56 8.55 -16.40
N ALA A 675 25.24 9.65 -17.09
CA ALA A 675 23.95 10.31 -16.99
C ALA A 675 22.83 9.27 -17.17
N GLY A 676 22.00 9.11 -16.14
CA GLY A 676 20.80 8.28 -16.23
C GLY A 676 19.91 8.72 -17.39
N PHE A 677 19.10 7.80 -17.89
CA PHE A 677 18.21 8.07 -19.00
C PHE A 677 17.25 9.25 -18.75
N SER A 678 17.05 10.09 -19.75
CA SER A 678 16.02 11.14 -19.68
C SER A 678 14.68 10.64 -20.20
N ALA A 679 13.56 11.11 -19.62
CA ALA A 679 12.21 10.78 -20.08
C ALA A 679 11.98 11.10 -21.58
N ALA A 680 12.78 12.00 -22.16
CA ALA A 680 12.75 12.31 -23.59
C ALA A 680 13.10 11.10 -24.48
N LEU A 681 13.82 10.11 -23.98
CA LEU A 681 14.19 8.92 -24.73
C LEU A 681 13.00 7.98 -25.00
N LEU A 682 11.96 8.00 -24.16
CA LEU A 682 10.72 7.26 -24.39
C LEU A 682 9.84 7.90 -25.46
N SER A 683 10.03 9.19 -25.74
CA SER A 683 9.26 9.90 -26.76
C SER A 683 9.46 9.23 -28.12
N GLY A 684 8.35 8.79 -28.72
CA GLY A 684 8.34 8.14 -30.02
C GLY A 684 8.79 6.68 -30.04
N LEU A 685 9.04 6.03 -28.90
CA LEU A 685 9.30 4.59 -28.84
C LEU A 685 8.01 3.83 -29.22
N THR A 686 8.06 3.00 -30.26
CA THR A 686 6.90 2.29 -30.81
C THR A 686 6.94 0.78 -30.58
N HIS A 687 8.14 0.20 -30.51
CA HIS A 687 8.34 -1.23 -30.26
C HIS A 687 9.58 -1.43 -29.40
N TYR A 688 9.53 -2.37 -28.47
CA TYR A 688 10.65 -2.70 -27.58
C TYR A 688 10.61 -4.16 -27.16
N TYR A 689 11.64 -4.91 -27.55
CA TYR A 689 11.84 -6.30 -27.23
C TYR A 689 13.03 -6.43 -26.29
N ARG A 690 12.75 -6.81 -25.06
CA ARG A 690 13.74 -7.01 -24.01
C ARG A 690 14.69 -8.17 -24.37
N LEU A 691 14.12 -9.31 -24.75
CA LEU A 691 14.78 -10.58 -25.10
C LEU A 691 15.35 -11.38 -23.92
N GLU A 692 15.29 -10.88 -22.69
CA GLU A 692 15.70 -11.63 -21.50
C GLU A 692 14.63 -12.65 -21.02
N ASN A 693 13.35 -12.40 -21.30
CA ASN A 693 12.21 -13.23 -20.90
C ASN A 693 11.26 -13.59 -22.05
N GLY A 694 11.80 -13.71 -23.27
CA GLY A 694 11.04 -14.08 -24.46
C GLY A 694 11.06 -13.00 -25.53
N VAL A 695 10.25 -13.21 -26.57
CA VAL A 695 10.29 -12.42 -27.81
C VAL A 695 9.11 -11.47 -27.99
N THR A 696 8.38 -11.19 -26.92
CA THR A 696 7.21 -10.29 -26.94
C THR A 696 7.63 -8.84 -26.88
N ASP A 697 7.02 -8.02 -27.73
CA ASP A 697 7.16 -6.57 -27.69
C ASP A 697 6.41 -5.98 -26.49
N GLU A 698 7.14 -5.30 -25.61
CA GLU A 698 6.58 -4.69 -24.41
C GLU A 698 5.88 -3.33 -24.68
N VAL A 699 5.98 -2.77 -25.89
CA VAL A 699 5.35 -1.49 -26.26
C VAL A 699 4.21 -1.70 -27.27
N GLY A 700 4.51 -2.34 -28.39
CA GLY A 700 3.54 -2.61 -29.47
C GLY A 700 2.85 -3.97 -29.39
N GLY A 701 3.18 -4.80 -28.39
CA GLY A 701 2.47 -6.06 -28.06
C GLY A 701 2.65 -7.21 -29.06
N SER A 702 3.37 -7.02 -30.16
CA SER A 702 3.55 -8.01 -31.23
C SER A 702 4.87 -8.77 -31.08
N ALA A 703 4.82 -10.10 -30.91
CA ALA A 703 6.02 -10.91 -30.71
C ALA A 703 6.87 -11.10 -31.98
N LEU A 704 8.19 -11.29 -31.83
CA LEU A 704 9.04 -11.73 -32.93
C LEU A 704 8.67 -13.15 -33.34
N THR A 705 8.71 -13.42 -34.64
CA THR A 705 8.66 -14.79 -35.14
C THR A 705 10.07 -15.37 -35.12
N VAL A 706 10.34 -16.38 -34.30
CA VAL A 706 11.63 -17.08 -34.29
C VAL A 706 11.50 -18.37 -35.11
N THR A 707 12.43 -18.59 -36.04
CA THR A 707 12.59 -19.86 -36.75
C THR A 707 13.85 -20.57 -36.27
N GLY A 708 13.88 -21.91 -36.36
CA GLY A 708 14.96 -22.72 -35.80
C GLY A 708 14.90 -22.84 -34.27
N PRO A 709 15.89 -23.48 -33.63
CA PRO A 709 15.91 -23.63 -32.17
C PRO A 709 16.18 -22.27 -31.50
N ALA A 710 15.19 -21.80 -30.75
CA ALA A 710 15.34 -20.62 -29.90
C ALA A 710 16.26 -20.97 -28.72
N ALA A 711 17.47 -20.41 -28.72
CA ALA A 711 18.44 -20.55 -27.64
C ALA A 711 18.63 -19.21 -26.92
N TYR A 712 18.87 -19.26 -25.61
CA TYR A 712 19.18 -18.09 -24.80
C TYR A 712 20.54 -18.27 -24.13
N ASP A 713 21.39 -17.26 -24.19
CA ASP A 713 22.66 -17.23 -23.46
C ASP A 713 22.45 -16.60 -22.08
N THR A 714 22.75 -17.32 -20.99
CA THR A 714 22.61 -16.84 -19.61
C THR A 714 23.70 -15.85 -19.19
N ALA A 715 24.66 -15.56 -20.08
CA ALA A 715 25.63 -14.47 -19.96
C ALA A 715 25.30 -13.33 -20.96
N GLY A 716 24.02 -13.05 -21.18
CA GLY A 716 23.51 -12.00 -22.07
C GLY A 716 23.97 -10.58 -21.67
N LYS A 717 23.59 -9.54 -22.44
CA LYS A 717 24.07 -8.17 -22.21
C LYS A 717 23.73 -7.67 -20.80
N TYR A 718 22.56 -8.07 -20.30
CA TYR A 718 22.07 -7.74 -18.96
C TYR A 718 21.82 -8.99 -18.10
N THR A 719 20.98 -9.92 -18.57
CA THR A 719 20.75 -11.21 -17.90
C THR A 719 20.79 -12.38 -18.89
N THR A 720 19.97 -12.32 -19.94
CA THR A 720 19.80 -13.39 -20.92
C THR A 720 19.65 -12.79 -22.31
N ALA A 721 20.31 -13.32 -23.33
CA ALA A 721 20.22 -12.78 -24.69
C ALA A 721 19.67 -13.82 -25.67
N LEU A 722 18.93 -13.36 -26.69
CA LEU A 722 18.43 -14.23 -27.76
C LEU A 722 19.61 -14.62 -28.65
N LYS A 723 19.93 -15.91 -28.69
CA LYS A 723 21.02 -16.47 -29.47
C LYS A 723 20.48 -17.10 -30.76
N LEU A 724 20.86 -16.53 -31.89
CA LEU A 724 20.47 -16.97 -33.23
C LEU A 724 21.67 -17.66 -33.90
N ASP A 725 21.64 -18.99 -33.97
CA ASP A 725 22.64 -19.82 -34.65
C ASP A 725 22.20 -20.19 -36.08
N ALA A 726 22.77 -19.52 -37.08
CA ALA A 726 22.47 -19.77 -38.48
C ALA A 726 22.87 -21.17 -38.97
N THR A 727 23.78 -21.87 -38.27
CA THR A 727 24.11 -23.27 -38.57
C THR A 727 22.94 -24.21 -38.30
N GLN A 728 22.05 -23.80 -37.40
CA GLN A 728 20.82 -24.50 -37.03
C GLN A 728 19.56 -23.86 -37.64
N ALA A 729 19.74 -22.98 -38.64
CA ALA A 729 18.67 -22.19 -39.26
C ALA A 729 17.88 -21.33 -38.25
N ALA A 730 18.54 -20.87 -37.18
CA ALA A 730 17.92 -20.00 -36.20
C ALA A 730 17.97 -18.53 -36.62
N SER A 731 16.80 -17.89 -36.72
CA SER A 731 16.64 -16.47 -37.06
C SER A 731 15.36 -15.89 -36.47
N ALA A 732 15.22 -14.56 -36.44
CA ALA A 732 14.03 -13.90 -35.90
C ALA A 732 13.48 -12.83 -36.85
N TYR A 733 12.16 -12.62 -36.87
CA TYR A 733 11.50 -11.65 -37.73
C TYR A 733 10.59 -10.73 -36.94
N LEU A 734 10.70 -9.43 -37.20
CA LEU A 734 9.72 -8.44 -36.73
C LEU A 734 8.44 -8.60 -37.56
N PRO A 735 7.24 -8.55 -36.96
CA PRO A 735 5.98 -8.79 -37.68
C PRO A 735 5.52 -7.60 -38.53
N PHE A 736 6.37 -6.58 -38.68
CA PHE A 736 6.08 -5.35 -39.42
C PHE A 736 7.33 -4.82 -40.11
N ASP A 737 7.14 -3.89 -41.05
CA ASP A 737 8.21 -3.15 -41.69
C ASP A 737 8.19 -1.68 -41.30
N MET A 738 9.25 -1.23 -40.65
CA MET A 738 9.42 0.17 -40.25
C MET A 738 9.42 1.13 -41.45
N SER A 739 9.82 0.66 -42.64
CA SER A 739 9.80 1.45 -43.87
C SER A 739 8.39 1.69 -44.43
N THR A 740 7.37 0.97 -43.93
CA THR A 740 5.95 1.18 -44.29
C THR A 740 5.22 2.15 -43.37
N GLY A 741 5.83 2.53 -42.25
CA GLY A 741 5.22 3.33 -41.20
C GLY A 741 5.55 4.83 -41.28
N PRO A 742 6.15 5.42 -40.23
CA PRO A 742 6.35 6.87 -40.12
C PRO A 742 7.38 7.41 -41.10
N ALA A 743 7.28 8.71 -41.42
CA ALA A 743 8.21 9.40 -42.31
C ALA A 743 9.66 9.48 -41.76
N SER A 744 9.91 9.20 -40.50
CA SER A 744 11.26 9.05 -39.96
C SER A 744 11.25 8.06 -38.82
N PHE A 745 12.32 7.29 -38.66
CA PHE A 745 12.39 6.28 -37.60
C PHE A 745 13.82 6.04 -37.15
N THR A 746 13.98 5.39 -35.99
CA THR A 746 15.24 4.82 -35.52
C THR A 746 15.03 3.36 -35.13
N PHE A 747 15.91 2.48 -35.57
CA PHE A 747 15.95 1.06 -35.20
C PHE A 747 17.26 0.78 -34.48
N GLY A 748 17.22 0.32 -33.23
CA GLY A 748 18.42 0.08 -32.42
C GLY A 748 18.36 -1.23 -31.64
N PHE A 749 19.52 -1.82 -31.35
CA PHE A 749 19.64 -3.08 -30.62
C PHE A 749 21.06 -3.30 -30.09
N TRP A 750 21.20 -4.08 -29.02
CA TRP A 750 22.48 -4.68 -28.67
C TRP A 750 22.72 -5.92 -29.51
N VAL A 751 23.94 -6.07 -30.01
CA VAL A 751 24.38 -7.29 -30.69
C VAL A 751 25.77 -7.68 -30.23
N LYS A 752 26.02 -8.99 -30.16
CA LYS A 752 27.34 -9.58 -29.99
C LYS A 752 27.58 -10.55 -31.13
N MET A 753 28.73 -10.38 -31.78
CA MET A 753 29.08 -11.07 -33.01
C MET A 753 30.46 -11.74 -32.89
N PRO A 754 30.68 -12.88 -33.56
CA PRO A 754 31.95 -13.55 -33.58
C PRO A 754 32.97 -12.80 -34.44
N THR A 755 34.26 -13.01 -34.16
CA THR A 755 35.33 -12.48 -35.02
C THR A 755 35.39 -13.24 -36.35
N GLY A 756 35.82 -12.57 -37.42
CA GLY A 756 36.01 -13.21 -38.74
C GLY A 756 34.74 -13.39 -39.57
N MET A 757 33.67 -12.63 -39.30
CA MET A 757 32.53 -12.54 -40.21
C MET A 757 32.96 -12.00 -41.58
N THR A 758 32.42 -12.59 -42.64
CA THR A 758 32.76 -12.26 -44.03
C THR A 758 31.92 -11.09 -44.57
N THR A 759 32.04 -10.79 -45.86
CA THR A 759 31.54 -9.53 -46.44
C THR A 759 30.07 -9.66 -46.83
N GLU A 760 29.22 -8.78 -46.27
CA GLU A 760 27.78 -8.63 -46.47
C GLU A 760 26.86 -9.61 -45.70
N THR A 761 27.38 -10.31 -44.70
CA THR A 761 26.56 -11.16 -43.82
C THR A 761 25.47 -10.36 -43.11
N SER A 762 24.24 -10.87 -43.13
CA SER A 762 23.07 -10.22 -42.51
C SER A 762 23.16 -10.16 -41.00
N VAL A 763 23.08 -8.94 -40.44
CA VAL A 763 22.83 -8.74 -39.01
C VAL A 763 21.35 -8.41 -38.81
N ALA A 764 20.86 -7.39 -39.50
CA ALA A 764 19.44 -7.07 -39.55
C ALA A 764 19.05 -6.37 -40.86
N THR A 765 17.96 -6.80 -41.51
CA THR A 765 17.58 -6.28 -42.84
C THR A 765 16.11 -6.49 -43.15
N ASN A 766 15.50 -5.64 -43.96
CA ASN A 766 14.22 -5.95 -44.62
C ASN A 766 14.38 -6.37 -46.09
N LYS A 767 15.61 -6.41 -46.61
CA LYS A 767 15.86 -6.75 -48.02
C LYS A 767 15.50 -8.20 -48.32
N ASP A 768 15.01 -8.42 -49.53
CA ASP A 768 14.93 -9.73 -50.18
C ASP A 768 16.04 -9.82 -51.23
N TRP A 769 17.12 -10.51 -50.87
CA TRP A 769 18.29 -10.62 -51.74
C TRP A 769 18.13 -11.67 -52.85
N ALA A 770 17.08 -12.48 -52.83
CA ALA A 770 16.87 -13.51 -53.84
C ALA A 770 16.38 -12.91 -55.17
N THR A 771 15.69 -11.77 -55.13
CA THR A 771 15.16 -11.11 -56.33
C THR A 771 16.19 -10.31 -57.12
N GLY A 772 17.39 -10.12 -56.58
CA GLY A 772 18.48 -9.33 -57.17
C GLY A 772 18.23 -7.82 -57.24
N LYS A 773 17.01 -7.35 -56.93
CA LYS A 773 16.67 -5.92 -56.90
C LYS A 773 17.17 -5.24 -55.63
N ASN A 774 17.17 -5.93 -54.49
CA ASN A 774 17.76 -5.46 -53.22
C ASN A 774 17.19 -4.12 -52.69
N ALA A 775 15.91 -3.84 -52.98
CA ALA A 775 15.19 -2.73 -52.37
C ALA A 775 15.04 -2.95 -50.86
N GLY A 776 15.19 -1.88 -50.07
CA GLY A 776 15.16 -1.94 -48.61
C GLY A 776 16.39 -1.36 -47.94
N ILE A 777 16.51 -1.65 -46.65
CA ILE A 777 17.56 -1.21 -45.73
C ILE A 777 18.22 -2.44 -45.11
N SER A 778 19.54 -2.40 -44.98
CA SER A 778 20.32 -3.52 -44.43
C SER A 778 21.43 -3.04 -43.50
N ILE A 779 21.66 -3.81 -42.45
CA ILE A 779 22.80 -3.77 -41.54
C ILE A 779 23.52 -5.10 -41.69
N GLY A 780 24.80 -5.06 -42.05
CA GLY A 780 25.65 -6.23 -42.18
C GLY A 780 27.10 -5.93 -41.83
N THR A 781 27.98 -6.92 -42.00
CA THR A 781 29.42 -6.77 -41.74
C THR A 781 30.22 -6.72 -43.03
N THR A 782 31.45 -6.21 -42.97
CA THR A 782 32.46 -6.35 -44.03
C THR A 782 33.59 -7.25 -43.56
N GLY A 783 34.30 -7.90 -44.49
CA GLY A 783 35.43 -8.78 -44.16
C GLY A 783 36.61 -8.08 -43.46
N ASP A 784 36.62 -6.75 -43.38
CA ASP A 784 37.56 -5.93 -42.60
C ASP A 784 37.05 -5.56 -41.19
N GLY A 785 35.95 -6.17 -40.74
CA GLY A 785 35.42 -6.05 -39.37
C GLY A 785 34.58 -4.79 -39.10
N ARG A 786 34.22 -4.02 -40.13
CA ARG A 786 33.32 -2.86 -39.99
C ARG A 786 31.86 -3.27 -40.18
N PHE A 787 30.95 -2.47 -39.64
CA PHE A 787 29.56 -2.54 -40.07
C PHE A 787 29.37 -1.80 -41.38
N LYS A 788 28.63 -2.42 -42.28
CA LYS A 788 28.08 -1.82 -43.49
C LYS A 788 26.59 -1.64 -43.30
N PHE A 789 26.11 -0.46 -43.66
CA PHE A 789 24.69 -0.17 -43.71
C PHE A 789 24.31 0.43 -45.06
N ASN A 790 23.13 0.07 -45.53
CA ASN A 790 22.74 0.34 -46.91
C ASN A 790 21.26 0.65 -47.03
N ILE A 791 20.91 1.57 -47.94
CA ILE A 791 19.54 1.79 -48.41
C ILE A 791 19.49 1.75 -49.94
N GLY A 792 18.46 1.12 -50.52
CA GLY A 792 18.26 1.08 -51.97
C GLY A 792 16.81 0.85 -52.39
N ASP A 793 16.51 1.13 -53.66
CA ASP A 793 15.15 1.08 -54.25
C ASP A 793 14.97 0.01 -55.34
N GLY A 794 15.98 -0.84 -55.57
CA GLY A 794 15.97 -1.75 -56.72
C GLY A 794 16.96 -1.40 -57.81
N THR A 795 17.29 -0.12 -57.94
CA THR A 795 18.09 0.44 -59.05
C THR A 795 19.25 1.28 -58.54
N ASN A 796 18.97 2.19 -57.60
CA ASN A 796 19.93 3.07 -56.97
C ASN A 796 20.17 2.65 -55.52
N ARG A 797 21.36 2.99 -55.01
CA ARG A 797 21.83 2.53 -53.71
C ARG A 797 22.77 3.56 -53.06
N ALA A 798 22.71 3.65 -51.73
CA ALA A 798 23.67 4.38 -50.92
C ALA A 798 24.27 3.46 -49.84
N ASP A 799 25.60 3.46 -49.74
CA ASP A 799 26.39 2.62 -48.83
C ASP A 799 27.09 3.47 -47.77
N GLY A 800 27.09 3.01 -46.52
CA GLY A 800 27.82 3.60 -45.40
C GLY A 800 28.60 2.56 -44.61
N TYR A 801 29.66 2.99 -43.94
CA TYR A 801 30.55 2.13 -43.14
C TYR A 801 30.87 2.77 -41.79
N ILE A 802 30.98 1.95 -40.74
CA ILE A 802 31.34 2.39 -39.39
C ILE A 802 32.23 1.34 -38.69
N ALA A 803 33.30 1.80 -38.05
CA ALA A 803 34.29 0.93 -37.40
C ALA A 803 33.86 0.51 -35.99
N MET A 804 34.20 -0.72 -35.57
CA MET A 804 33.79 -1.31 -34.29
C MET A 804 34.79 -2.33 -33.72
N VAL A 805 34.60 -2.70 -32.45
CA VAL A 805 35.31 -3.81 -31.78
C VAL A 805 34.43 -5.06 -31.78
N VAL A 806 34.80 -6.06 -32.58
CA VAL A 806 34.09 -7.36 -32.69
C VAL A 806 34.45 -8.27 -31.51
N GLY A 807 33.54 -9.19 -31.12
CA GLY A 807 33.74 -10.09 -29.98
C GLY A 807 33.30 -9.53 -28.62
N SER A 808 32.69 -8.33 -28.60
CA SER A 808 32.09 -7.72 -27.42
C SER A 808 30.67 -7.22 -27.73
N TRP A 809 29.87 -6.95 -26.70
CA TRP A 809 28.55 -6.34 -26.87
C TRP A 809 28.67 -4.90 -27.37
N ILE A 810 27.95 -4.60 -28.43
CA ILE A 810 27.89 -3.29 -29.07
C ILE A 810 26.43 -2.86 -29.28
N TYR A 811 26.15 -1.58 -29.09
CA TYR A 811 24.85 -1.01 -29.42
C TYR A 811 24.90 -0.42 -30.82
N VAL A 812 24.02 -0.88 -31.70
CA VAL A 812 23.91 -0.43 -33.09
C VAL A 812 22.55 0.22 -33.29
N ALA A 813 22.51 1.39 -33.91
CA ALA A 813 21.25 2.02 -34.31
C ALA A 813 21.32 2.63 -35.71
N ILE A 814 20.22 2.53 -36.46
CA ILE A 814 20.01 3.24 -37.73
C ILE A 814 18.83 4.18 -37.61
N SER A 815 19.05 5.46 -37.90
CA SER A 815 17.99 6.45 -38.08
C SER A 815 17.81 6.82 -39.55
N LEU A 816 16.56 6.88 -40.00
CA LEU A 816 16.20 7.31 -41.35
C LEU A 816 15.43 8.62 -41.31
N ASP A 817 15.99 9.64 -41.96
CA ASP A 817 15.37 10.95 -42.20
C ASP A 817 14.89 11.03 -43.66
N THR A 818 13.60 10.75 -43.87
CA THR A 818 13.05 10.77 -45.24
C THR A 818 12.84 12.17 -45.79
N ALA A 819 12.66 13.17 -44.92
CA ALA A 819 12.49 14.56 -45.33
C ALA A 819 13.78 15.10 -45.96
N ASN A 820 14.93 14.79 -45.36
CA ASN A 820 16.23 15.27 -45.82
C ASN A 820 17.03 14.23 -46.63
N LYS A 821 16.48 13.03 -46.86
CA LYS A 821 17.14 11.91 -47.55
C LYS A 821 18.51 11.56 -46.92
N LYS A 822 18.54 11.42 -45.60
CA LYS A 822 19.73 11.04 -44.83
C LYS A 822 19.50 9.76 -44.01
N MET A 823 20.46 8.86 -44.04
CA MET A 823 20.51 7.68 -43.19
C MET A 823 21.72 7.80 -42.26
N ILE A 824 21.49 7.64 -40.96
CA ILE A 824 22.50 7.81 -39.92
C ILE A 824 22.68 6.47 -39.21
N CYS A 825 23.92 6.00 -39.10
CA CYS A 825 24.26 4.83 -38.32
C CYS A 825 25.10 5.23 -37.11
N TYR A 826 24.73 4.70 -35.95
CA TYR A 826 25.43 4.87 -34.68
C TYR A 826 25.96 3.53 -34.20
N ALA A 827 27.15 3.57 -33.61
CA ALA A 827 27.82 2.43 -33.00
C ALA A 827 28.38 2.85 -31.65
N SER A 828 28.07 2.13 -30.58
CA SER A 828 28.65 2.41 -29.27
C SER A 828 29.13 1.15 -28.57
N ASN A 829 30.25 1.29 -27.85
CA ASN A 829 30.69 0.27 -26.90
C ASN A 829 29.93 0.39 -25.57
N ALA A 830 30.11 -0.59 -24.68
CA ALA A 830 29.50 -0.62 -23.34
C ALA A 830 29.99 0.49 -22.40
N ALA A 831 31.00 1.28 -22.79
CA ALA A 831 31.47 2.46 -22.07
C ALA A 831 30.80 3.77 -22.57
N GLY A 832 29.83 3.68 -23.49
CA GLY A 832 29.06 4.83 -23.98
C GLY A 832 29.78 5.70 -25.03
N VAL A 833 30.90 5.24 -25.60
CA VAL A 833 31.61 5.98 -26.65
C VAL A 833 30.92 5.75 -28.00
N VAL A 834 30.26 6.78 -28.52
CA VAL A 834 29.49 6.73 -29.77
C VAL A 834 30.32 7.14 -30.97
N SER A 835 30.36 6.28 -31.98
CA SER A 835 30.75 6.60 -33.36
C SER A 835 29.50 6.83 -34.21
N THR A 836 29.59 7.73 -35.20
CA THR A 836 28.45 8.05 -36.07
C THR A 836 28.90 8.22 -37.52
N THR A 837 28.18 7.61 -38.46
CA THR A 837 28.35 7.82 -39.90
C THR A 837 27.01 8.21 -40.50
N THR A 838 26.98 9.27 -41.30
CA THR A 838 25.77 9.70 -42.03
C THR A 838 26.00 9.56 -43.53
N VAL A 839 25.02 9.02 -44.26
CA VAL A 839 25.02 8.95 -45.72
C VAL A 839 23.78 9.62 -46.29
N SER A 840 23.96 10.36 -47.38
CA SER A 840 22.82 10.85 -48.16
C SER A 840 22.38 9.78 -49.14
N TYR A 841 21.07 9.61 -49.29
CA TYR A 841 20.46 8.72 -50.27
C TYR A 841 19.57 9.47 -51.25
N SER A 842 19.91 10.72 -51.57
CA SER A 842 19.14 11.55 -52.52
C SER A 842 19.02 10.91 -53.91
N ASN A 843 19.94 10.03 -54.28
CA ASN A 843 19.92 9.24 -55.51
C ASN A 843 18.93 8.05 -55.48
N VAL A 844 18.38 7.70 -54.31
CA VAL A 844 17.38 6.63 -54.14
C VAL A 844 15.98 7.24 -54.20
N THR A 845 15.38 7.17 -55.38
CA THR A 845 14.11 7.83 -55.73
C THR A 845 12.93 6.88 -55.86
N GLY A 846 13.19 5.57 -55.97
CA GLY A 846 12.17 4.52 -56.06
C GLY A 846 11.65 4.04 -54.70
N ASN A 847 10.86 2.95 -54.74
CA ASN A 847 10.26 2.37 -53.54
C ASN A 847 11.30 1.58 -52.73
N ILE A 848 11.48 1.99 -51.47
CA ILE A 848 12.37 1.32 -50.51
C ILE A 848 11.66 0.23 -49.69
N VAL A 849 10.35 0.04 -49.87
CA VAL A 849 9.57 -1.01 -49.18
C VAL A 849 9.64 -2.32 -49.97
N PRO A 850 10.23 -3.38 -49.40
CA PRO A 850 10.35 -4.69 -50.03
C PRO A 850 9.06 -5.52 -49.93
N SER A 851 9.00 -6.60 -50.72
CA SER A 851 7.80 -7.44 -50.91
C SER A 851 7.28 -8.09 -49.62
N TYR A 852 8.18 -8.54 -48.75
CA TYR A 852 7.85 -9.32 -47.55
C TYR A 852 7.42 -8.47 -46.35
N LYS A 853 7.58 -7.14 -46.42
CA LYS A 853 7.15 -6.17 -45.40
C LYS A 853 7.44 -6.61 -43.96
N ARG A 854 8.67 -7.06 -43.72
CA ARG A 854 9.19 -7.44 -42.40
C ARG A 854 10.69 -7.24 -42.32
N TRP A 855 11.20 -7.12 -41.10
CA TRP A 855 12.64 -7.12 -40.83
C TRP A 855 13.07 -8.48 -40.27
N ALA A 856 14.23 -8.95 -40.70
CA ALA A 856 14.87 -10.17 -40.23
C ALA A 856 16.11 -9.83 -39.39
N LEU A 857 16.36 -10.61 -38.33
CA LEU A 857 17.56 -10.64 -37.51
C LEU A 857 18.30 -11.94 -37.80
N ASN A 858 19.60 -11.83 -38.09
CA ASN A 858 20.45 -12.94 -38.53
C ASN A 858 19.84 -13.75 -39.69
N GLU A 859 19.24 -13.08 -40.68
CA GLU A 859 18.66 -13.66 -41.91
C GLU A 859 18.23 -12.51 -42.85
N ASP A 860 17.79 -12.80 -44.08
CA ASP A 860 17.09 -11.82 -44.94
C ASP A 860 15.56 -11.87 -44.78
N ALA A 861 14.84 -10.89 -45.31
CA ALA A 861 13.38 -10.82 -45.10
C ALA A 861 12.62 -11.99 -45.77
N ARG A 862 13.25 -12.72 -46.69
CA ARG A 862 12.65 -13.88 -47.32
C ARG A 862 12.83 -15.14 -46.47
N GLY A 863 13.95 -15.25 -45.77
CA GLY A 863 14.23 -16.37 -44.87
C GLY A 863 15.07 -17.47 -45.49
N ASP A 864 15.82 -17.18 -46.56
CA ASP A 864 16.57 -18.19 -47.30
C ASP A 864 18.01 -17.76 -47.67
N TYR A 865 18.56 -16.70 -47.05
CA TYR A 865 19.91 -16.20 -47.29
C TYR A 865 20.96 -17.29 -47.08
N TYR A 866 20.97 -17.93 -45.91
CA TYR A 866 22.00 -18.92 -45.61
C TYR A 866 21.85 -20.26 -46.34
N SER A 867 20.69 -20.47 -46.99
CA SER A 867 20.55 -21.57 -47.96
C SER A 867 21.32 -21.28 -49.25
N ARG A 868 21.45 -19.99 -49.61
CA ARG A 868 22.17 -19.51 -50.79
C ARG A 868 23.65 -19.23 -50.50
N PHE A 869 23.97 -18.85 -49.27
CA PHE A 869 25.32 -18.52 -48.79
C PHE A 869 25.73 -19.36 -47.58
N PRO A 870 25.93 -20.68 -47.74
CA PRO A 870 26.14 -21.61 -46.62
C PRO A 870 27.46 -21.40 -45.85
N THR A 871 28.44 -20.71 -46.45
CA THR A 871 29.73 -20.38 -45.82
C THR A 871 29.66 -19.17 -44.89
N GLU A 872 28.52 -18.47 -44.86
CA GLU A 872 28.32 -17.24 -44.07
C GLU A 872 27.45 -17.47 -42.83
N LYS A 873 27.32 -18.71 -42.35
CA LYS A 873 26.51 -19.02 -41.18
C LYS A 873 27.25 -18.69 -39.90
N TYR A 874 26.75 -17.70 -39.16
CA TYR A 874 27.31 -17.29 -37.87
C TYR A 874 26.27 -17.32 -36.74
N VAL A 875 26.79 -17.29 -35.52
CA VAL A 875 26.00 -17.19 -34.29
C VAL A 875 25.98 -15.75 -33.84
N LEU A 876 24.81 -15.12 -33.78
CA LEU A 876 24.64 -13.75 -33.30
C LEU A 876 23.77 -13.76 -32.05
N GLU A 877 24.14 -12.96 -31.05
CA GLU A 877 23.33 -12.75 -29.84
C GLU A 877 22.74 -11.34 -29.89
N PHE A 878 21.43 -11.21 -29.62
CA PHE A 878 20.70 -9.95 -29.60
C PHE A 878 20.06 -9.70 -28.23
N ASP A 879 20.02 -8.44 -27.84
CA ASP A 879 19.41 -7.97 -26.59
C ASP A 879 18.82 -6.56 -26.81
N ASP A 880 17.76 -6.18 -26.09
CA ASP A 880 17.25 -4.79 -26.05
C ASP A 880 16.91 -4.17 -27.43
N VAL A 881 16.17 -4.89 -28.29
CA VAL A 881 15.80 -4.43 -29.64
C VAL A 881 14.66 -3.40 -29.56
N ALA A 882 14.84 -2.21 -30.13
CA ALA A 882 13.90 -1.10 -29.99
C ALA A 882 13.70 -0.32 -31.30
N VAL A 883 12.49 0.23 -31.47
CA VAL A 883 12.09 1.04 -32.62
C VAL A 883 11.46 2.34 -32.15
N TRP A 884 11.89 3.45 -32.71
CA TRP A 884 11.29 4.77 -32.52
C TRP A 884 10.75 5.32 -33.83
N ASN A 885 9.63 6.06 -33.79
CA ASN A 885 9.08 6.83 -34.90
C ASN A 885 9.70 8.24 -35.05
N ARG A 886 10.95 8.39 -34.58
CA ARG A 886 11.74 9.63 -34.69
C ARG A 886 13.22 9.31 -34.87
N ILE A 887 14.00 10.33 -35.22
CA ILE A 887 15.46 10.26 -35.25
C ILE A 887 15.99 10.46 -33.81
N LEU A 888 16.90 9.59 -33.39
CA LEU A 888 17.65 9.75 -32.13
C LEU A 888 18.93 10.57 -32.36
N SER A 889 19.33 11.34 -31.35
CA SER A 889 20.60 12.09 -31.39
C SER A 889 21.80 11.22 -30.98
N ALA A 890 23.02 11.63 -31.30
CA ALA A 890 24.22 10.92 -30.83
C ALA A 890 24.31 10.87 -29.28
N SER A 891 23.78 11.91 -28.61
CA SER A 891 23.64 11.94 -27.15
C SER A 891 22.59 10.94 -26.64
N ASP A 892 21.48 10.76 -27.35
CA ASP A 892 20.47 9.74 -27.02
C ASP A 892 21.10 8.34 -27.09
N ILE A 893 21.87 8.06 -28.15
CA ILE A 893 22.58 6.78 -28.31
C ILE A 893 23.66 6.59 -27.26
N GLY A 894 24.40 7.66 -26.92
CA GLY A 894 25.41 7.63 -25.86
C GLY A 894 24.80 7.38 -24.50
N ALA A 895 23.59 7.89 -24.25
CA ALA A 895 22.81 7.57 -23.05
C ALA A 895 22.36 6.10 -23.04
N ILE A 896 21.86 5.56 -24.16
CA ILE A 896 21.52 4.12 -24.31
C ILE A 896 22.69 3.22 -23.99
N ALA A 897 23.83 3.47 -24.61
CA ALA A 897 24.97 2.59 -24.45
C ALA A 897 25.73 2.82 -23.13
N GLY A 898 25.82 4.07 -22.66
CA GLY A 898 26.57 4.46 -21.47
C GLY A 898 25.83 4.25 -20.15
N ALA A 899 24.50 4.17 -20.16
CA ALA A 899 23.72 3.84 -18.98
C ALA A 899 23.97 2.40 -18.48
N ASN A 900 24.39 1.49 -19.39
CA ASN A 900 24.64 0.08 -19.11
C ASN A 900 23.49 -0.59 -18.33
N GLN A 901 22.25 -0.22 -18.68
CA GLN A 901 21.01 -0.72 -18.14
C GLN A 901 20.01 -0.90 -19.29
N PRO A 902 19.10 -1.88 -19.25
CA PRO A 902 18.13 -2.08 -20.33
C PRO A 902 17.24 -0.85 -20.49
N LEU A 903 16.73 -0.60 -21.71
CA LEU A 903 15.74 0.46 -21.95
C LEU A 903 14.48 0.32 -21.07
N GLN A 904 14.23 -0.87 -20.52
CA GLN A 904 13.24 -1.09 -19.48
C GLN A 904 13.46 -0.19 -18.25
N THR A 905 14.68 0.24 -17.90
CA THR A 905 14.86 1.09 -16.70
C THR A 905 14.31 2.51 -16.85
N LEU A 906 14.05 2.96 -18.09
CA LEU A 906 13.22 4.15 -18.37
C LEU A 906 11.74 3.90 -18.17
N ARG A 907 11.31 2.66 -18.42
CA ARG A 907 9.94 2.22 -18.25
C ARG A 907 9.82 1.73 -16.83
N THR A 908 9.46 2.65 -15.94
CA THR A 908 9.02 2.28 -14.60
C THR A 908 8.21 0.98 -14.66
N ALA A 909 8.71 -0.12 -14.06
CA ALA A 909 7.88 -1.28 -13.74
C ALA A 909 6.59 -0.71 -13.18
N PRO A 910 5.40 -1.07 -13.73
CA PRO A 910 4.18 -0.29 -13.63
C PRO A 910 4.11 0.32 -12.24
N THR A 911 4.58 1.55 -12.16
CA THR A 911 4.44 2.32 -10.95
C THR A 911 2.96 2.57 -10.96
N ALA A 912 2.34 2.43 -9.79
CA ALA A 912 1.21 3.26 -9.48
C ALA A 912 1.64 4.68 -9.85
N THR A 913 1.29 5.12 -11.06
CA THR A 913 1.20 6.53 -11.37
C THR A 913 0.29 7.03 -10.26
N PRO A 914 0.68 8.07 -9.50
CA PRO A 914 -0.17 8.58 -8.44
C PRO A 914 -1.54 8.71 -9.08
N THR A 915 -2.52 7.95 -8.57
CA THR A 915 -3.91 8.26 -8.80
C THR A 915 -3.95 9.75 -8.49
N PRO A 916 -4.17 10.65 -9.48
CA PRO A 916 -4.63 11.98 -9.11
C PRO A 916 -5.80 11.64 -8.19
N ALA A 917 -5.76 12.06 -6.92
CA ALA A 917 -6.84 11.81 -5.98
C ALA A 917 -8.12 11.87 -6.80
N PRO A 918 -8.89 10.76 -6.94
CA PRO A 918 -9.91 10.65 -7.99
C PRO A 918 -10.65 11.96 -7.94
N ALA A 919 -10.52 12.76 -9.01
CA ALA A 919 -11.09 14.10 -9.01
C ALA A 919 -12.52 13.89 -8.58
N ALA A 920 -12.88 14.38 -7.38
CA ALA A 920 -14.04 13.90 -6.63
C ALA A 920 -15.15 13.66 -7.64
N TRP A 921 -15.43 12.37 -7.92
CA TRP A 921 -16.26 12.03 -9.06
C TRP A 921 -17.55 12.80 -8.87
N SER A 922 -17.91 13.62 -9.86
CA SER A 922 -18.98 14.59 -9.64
C SER A 922 -20.21 13.82 -9.15
N VAL A 923 -20.91 14.40 -8.18
CA VAL A 923 -22.22 13.91 -7.69
C VAL A 923 -23.17 13.57 -8.87
N ALA A 924 -22.92 14.12 -10.07
CA ALA A 924 -23.64 13.86 -11.30
C ALA A 924 -23.40 12.49 -11.97
N LEU A 925 -22.33 11.73 -11.69
CA LEU A 925 -22.17 10.36 -12.22
C LEU A 925 -22.98 9.34 -11.41
N LEU A 926 -22.96 9.46 -10.08
CA LEU A 926 -23.80 8.65 -9.19
C LEU A 926 -25.27 9.03 -9.31
N GLY A 927 -25.58 10.33 -9.38
CA GLY A 927 -26.95 10.83 -9.43
C GLY A 927 -27.73 10.46 -10.71
N SER A 928 -27.04 9.99 -11.76
CA SER A 928 -27.68 9.54 -12.99
C SER A 928 -27.47 8.05 -13.29
N LEU A 929 -26.84 7.27 -12.39
CA LEU A 929 -26.67 5.83 -12.54
C LEU A 929 -28.01 5.13 -12.23
N ALA A 930 -28.58 4.45 -13.22
CA ALA A 930 -29.91 3.83 -13.12
C ALA A 930 -29.83 2.33 -12.81
N HIS A 931 -28.88 1.63 -13.44
CA HIS A 931 -28.72 0.19 -13.33
C HIS A 931 -27.23 -0.16 -13.33
N TYR A 932 -26.85 -1.18 -12.55
CA TYR A 932 -25.49 -1.67 -12.47
C TYR A 932 -25.45 -3.15 -12.10
N HIS A 933 -24.99 -3.98 -13.04
CA HIS A 933 -24.77 -5.41 -12.87
C HIS A 933 -23.27 -5.71 -12.83
N ARG A 934 -22.77 -6.15 -11.69
CA ARG A 934 -21.37 -6.61 -11.52
C ARG A 934 -21.08 -7.89 -12.30
N PHE A 935 -22.02 -8.84 -12.28
CA PHE A 935 -21.81 -10.21 -12.72
C PHE A 935 -20.79 -11.02 -11.91
N ASP A 936 -20.56 -10.63 -10.65
CA ASP A 936 -19.74 -11.33 -9.65
C ASP A 936 -20.42 -12.61 -9.10
N GLY A 937 -20.92 -13.48 -9.98
CA GLY A 937 -21.58 -14.75 -9.62
C GLY A 937 -23.11 -14.73 -9.65
N ASP A 938 -23.72 -13.57 -9.90
CA ASP A 938 -25.17 -13.41 -10.09
C ASP A 938 -25.52 -12.38 -11.18
N GLY A 939 -26.82 -12.19 -11.44
CA GLY A 939 -27.33 -11.20 -12.40
C GLY A 939 -28.00 -9.98 -11.76
N ILE A 940 -27.75 -9.71 -10.48
CA ILE A 940 -28.48 -8.70 -9.72
C ILE A 940 -28.00 -7.29 -10.12
N ASP A 941 -28.95 -6.36 -10.22
CA ASP A 941 -28.71 -4.93 -10.36
C ASP A 941 -28.56 -4.28 -8.98
N ASP A 942 -27.35 -3.82 -8.64
CA ASP A 942 -27.01 -3.23 -7.35
C ASP A 942 -27.55 -1.80 -7.13
N VAL A 943 -28.23 -1.24 -8.13
CA VAL A 943 -28.81 0.10 -8.08
C VAL A 943 -30.33 0.01 -8.23
N GLY A 944 -30.82 -0.57 -9.32
CA GLY A 944 -32.25 -0.64 -9.63
C GLY A 944 -32.98 -1.86 -9.06
N GLY A 945 -32.26 -2.84 -8.47
CA GLY A 945 -32.84 -3.99 -7.78
C GLY A 945 -33.49 -5.04 -8.69
N ASN A 946 -33.30 -4.96 -10.02
CA ASN A 946 -33.82 -5.91 -10.99
C ASN A 946 -32.80 -7.03 -11.28
N THR A 947 -33.24 -8.24 -11.57
CA THR A 947 -32.33 -9.36 -11.90
C THR A 947 -32.34 -9.65 -13.39
N ALA A 948 -31.14 -9.77 -13.99
CA ALA A 948 -30.98 -10.24 -15.36
C ALA A 948 -31.48 -11.68 -15.50
N THR A 949 -32.13 -12.00 -16.62
CA THR A 949 -32.59 -13.36 -16.93
C THR A 949 -31.57 -14.05 -17.82
N PHE A 950 -31.18 -15.27 -17.46
CA PHE A 950 -30.23 -16.07 -18.24
C PHE A 950 -30.94 -17.19 -18.99
N VAL A 951 -30.51 -17.42 -20.22
CA VAL A 951 -30.89 -18.59 -21.03
C VAL A 951 -29.62 -19.40 -21.28
N GLY A 952 -29.72 -20.73 -21.31
CA GLY A 952 -28.56 -21.63 -21.45
C GLY A 952 -27.72 -21.73 -20.18
N THR A 953 -26.65 -22.53 -20.23
CA THR A 953 -25.70 -22.66 -19.12
C THR A 953 -24.74 -21.47 -19.11
N THR A 954 -24.74 -20.72 -18.00
CA THR A 954 -23.83 -19.57 -17.78
C THR A 954 -22.74 -19.93 -16.78
N THR A 955 -21.53 -19.45 -17.02
CA THR A 955 -20.38 -19.58 -16.10
C THR A 955 -19.87 -18.20 -15.70
N TYR A 956 -19.23 -18.12 -14.53
CA TYR A 956 -18.68 -16.87 -13.99
C TYR A 956 -17.14 -16.94 -13.84
N PRO A 957 -16.38 -17.01 -14.94
CA PRO A 957 -14.92 -17.01 -14.89
C PRO A 957 -14.37 -15.66 -14.40
N THR A 958 -13.05 -15.57 -14.22
CA THR A 958 -12.36 -14.32 -13.86
C THR A 958 -12.72 -13.20 -14.84
N GLY A 959 -13.31 -12.13 -14.29
CA GLY A 959 -13.71 -10.91 -14.98
C GLY A 959 -12.54 -9.96 -15.25
N GLN A 960 -12.86 -8.75 -15.69
CA GLN A 960 -11.95 -7.61 -15.58
C GLN A 960 -11.81 -7.18 -14.11
N TYR A 961 -12.91 -7.20 -13.36
CA TYR A 961 -13.00 -6.94 -11.93
C TYR A 961 -13.79 -8.07 -11.28
N GLY A 962 -13.15 -8.86 -10.42
CA GLY A 962 -13.81 -10.00 -9.79
C GLY A 962 -14.16 -11.12 -10.78
N SER A 963 -15.41 -11.53 -10.79
CA SER A 963 -15.97 -12.52 -11.71
C SER A 963 -16.80 -11.82 -12.78
N GLY A 964 -16.61 -12.20 -14.04
CA GLY A 964 -17.46 -11.76 -15.15
C GLY A 964 -18.36 -12.90 -15.60
N ILE A 965 -19.47 -12.59 -16.29
CA ILE A 965 -20.32 -13.60 -16.88
C ILE A 965 -19.80 -14.02 -18.26
N GLN A 966 -19.67 -15.33 -18.49
CA GLN A 966 -19.35 -15.89 -19.80
C GLN A 966 -20.60 -16.51 -20.43
N LEU A 967 -20.94 -16.03 -21.62
CA LEU A 967 -22.09 -16.43 -22.42
C LEU A 967 -21.60 -17.19 -23.66
N SER A 968 -21.87 -18.48 -23.72
CA SER A 968 -21.55 -19.34 -24.86
C SER A 968 -22.76 -19.49 -25.79
N ALA A 969 -22.80 -18.72 -26.89
CA ALA A 969 -23.82 -18.86 -27.92
C ALA A 969 -23.87 -20.26 -28.58
N PRO A 970 -22.75 -21.00 -28.74
CA PRO A 970 -22.78 -22.40 -29.17
C PRO A 970 -23.68 -23.30 -28.32
N SER A 971 -23.73 -23.05 -27.00
CA SER A 971 -24.63 -23.74 -26.06
C SER A 971 -25.98 -23.04 -25.85
N GLY A 972 -26.29 -22.02 -26.65
CA GLY A 972 -27.52 -21.23 -26.55
C GLY A 972 -27.56 -20.28 -25.35
N ALA A 973 -26.40 -19.90 -24.79
CA ALA A 973 -26.35 -19.05 -23.61
C ALA A 973 -26.40 -17.55 -23.93
N ALA A 974 -27.30 -16.83 -23.28
CA ALA A 974 -27.53 -15.38 -23.42
C ALA A 974 -28.05 -14.77 -22.11
N ALA A 975 -27.89 -13.45 -21.94
CA ALA A 975 -28.45 -12.72 -20.80
C ALA A 975 -29.40 -11.61 -21.28
N PHE A 976 -30.52 -11.44 -20.58
CA PHE A 976 -31.53 -10.43 -20.87
C PHE A 976 -31.71 -9.51 -19.67
N LEU A 977 -31.36 -8.24 -19.84
CA LEU A 977 -31.63 -7.19 -18.88
C LEU A 977 -33.12 -6.83 -18.98
N PRO A 978 -33.88 -6.81 -17.87
CA PRO A 978 -35.34 -6.69 -17.89
C PRO A 978 -35.85 -5.27 -18.20
N TYR A 979 -34.97 -4.39 -18.70
CA TYR A 979 -35.26 -3.01 -19.02
C TYR A 979 -34.69 -2.65 -20.40
N ASP A 980 -35.40 -1.79 -21.11
CA ASP A 980 -34.89 -1.12 -22.31
C ASP A 980 -34.61 0.34 -21.97
N VAL A 981 -33.33 0.68 -21.81
CA VAL A 981 -32.90 2.05 -21.50
C VAL A 981 -33.32 3.06 -22.56
N SER A 982 -33.51 2.60 -23.81
CA SER A 982 -33.97 3.45 -24.89
C SER A 982 -35.47 3.76 -24.79
N ALA A 983 -36.26 3.06 -23.97
CA ALA A 983 -37.67 3.39 -23.78
C ALA A 983 -37.89 4.61 -22.87
N SER A 984 -37.03 4.77 -21.86
CA SER A 984 -37.29 5.64 -20.70
C SER A 984 -36.52 6.97 -20.71
N ASN A 985 -35.55 7.16 -21.61
CA ASN A 985 -34.66 8.33 -21.56
C ASN A 985 -34.48 9.03 -22.91
N ASN A 986 -34.43 10.37 -22.92
CA ASN A 986 -34.11 11.17 -24.12
C ASN A 986 -32.61 11.14 -24.47
N ALA A 987 -31.75 10.92 -23.49
CA ALA A 987 -30.33 10.61 -23.67
C ALA A 987 -29.92 9.55 -22.66
N PHE A 988 -28.98 8.68 -23.00
CA PHE A 988 -28.49 7.64 -22.08
C PHE A 988 -27.08 7.18 -22.44
N THR A 989 -26.43 6.52 -21.49
CA THR A 989 -25.17 5.80 -21.71
C THR A 989 -25.27 4.40 -21.15
N MET A 990 -24.75 3.43 -21.90
CA MET A 990 -24.50 2.09 -21.40
C MET A 990 -23.03 1.76 -21.59
N GLY A 991 -22.37 1.39 -20.51
CA GLY A 991 -20.95 1.05 -20.46
C GLY A 991 -20.74 -0.32 -19.83
N PHE A 992 -19.77 -1.07 -20.33
CA PHE A 992 -19.46 -2.41 -19.85
C PHE A 992 -18.07 -2.85 -20.27
N TRP A 993 -17.50 -3.79 -19.53
CA TRP A 993 -16.31 -4.53 -19.97
C TRP A 993 -16.74 -5.76 -20.76
N VAL A 994 -16.06 -6.01 -21.87
CA VAL A 994 -16.30 -7.19 -22.69
C VAL A 994 -14.98 -7.81 -23.15
N LYS A 995 -14.93 -9.14 -23.15
CA LYS A 995 -13.87 -9.94 -23.75
C LYS A 995 -14.46 -10.83 -24.83
N MET A 996 -13.86 -10.79 -26.00
CA MET A 996 -14.38 -11.43 -27.21
C MET A 996 -13.27 -12.12 -27.99
N PRO A 997 -13.55 -13.24 -28.67
CA PRO A 997 -12.53 -13.97 -29.42
C PRO A 997 -12.13 -13.24 -30.71
N SER A 998 -10.92 -13.49 -31.19
CA SER A 998 -10.55 -13.15 -32.56
C SER A 998 -11.38 -13.93 -33.59
N GLY A 999 -11.57 -13.35 -34.78
CA GLY A 999 -12.25 -14.03 -35.90
C GLY A 999 -13.77 -14.10 -35.80
N MET A 1000 -14.40 -13.21 -35.03
CA MET A 1000 -15.86 -13.07 -35.02
C MET A 1000 -16.41 -12.73 -36.42
N GLY A 1001 -17.60 -13.27 -36.72
CA GLY A 1001 -18.19 -13.39 -38.07
C GLY A 1001 -18.46 -12.08 -38.83
N SER A 1002 -18.96 -12.21 -40.06
CA SER A 1002 -19.03 -11.10 -41.03
C SER A 1002 -20.32 -10.26 -41.03
N ASN A 1003 -21.42 -10.71 -40.41
CA ASN A 1003 -22.73 -10.02 -40.48
C ASN A 1003 -23.15 -9.33 -39.18
N MET A 1004 -22.24 -8.61 -38.53
CA MET A 1004 -22.55 -7.82 -37.34
C MET A 1004 -23.00 -8.70 -36.15
N THR A 1005 -22.18 -9.69 -35.83
CA THR A 1005 -22.40 -10.63 -34.72
C THR A 1005 -22.75 -9.89 -33.43
N SER A 1006 -23.92 -10.20 -32.85
CA SER A 1006 -24.46 -9.44 -31.72
C SER A 1006 -23.56 -9.54 -30.49
N VAL A 1007 -23.05 -8.40 -30.03
CA VAL A 1007 -22.43 -8.28 -28.71
C VAL A 1007 -23.50 -7.88 -27.70
N THR A 1008 -24.26 -6.83 -28.02
CA THR A 1008 -25.38 -6.38 -27.18
C THR A 1008 -26.40 -5.61 -28.00
N ALA A 1009 -27.69 -5.83 -27.79
CA ALA A 1009 -28.74 -5.16 -28.55
C ALA A 1009 -30.10 -5.15 -27.84
N ASN A 1010 -30.88 -4.09 -28.03
CA ASN A 1010 -32.34 -4.16 -27.85
C ASN A 1010 -33.07 -4.47 -29.18
N LYS A 1011 -32.33 -4.71 -30.26
CA LYS A 1011 -32.84 -4.81 -31.62
C LYS A 1011 -33.62 -6.10 -31.89
N ASP A 1012 -34.57 -6.03 -32.83
CA ASP A 1012 -35.26 -7.20 -33.40
C ASP A 1012 -34.89 -7.34 -34.87
N TRP A 1013 -34.03 -8.30 -35.19
CA TRP A 1013 -33.65 -8.59 -36.57
C TRP A 1013 -34.63 -9.49 -37.31
N ALA A 1014 -35.62 -10.07 -36.64
CA ALA A 1014 -36.47 -11.11 -37.23
C ALA A 1014 -37.62 -10.54 -38.07
N THR A 1015 -38.11 -9.36 -37.73
CA THR A 1015 -39.20 -8.69 -38.47
C THR A 1015 -38.74 -7.99 -39.74
N GLY A 1016 -37.43 -7.93 -40.02
CA GLY A 1016 -36.84 -7.25 -41.18
C GLY A 1016 -36.86 -5.73 -41.10
N ALA A 1017 -37.69 -5.15 -40.22
CA ALA A 1017 -37.72 -3.72 -39.94
C ALA A 1017 -36.41 -3.25 -39.28
N ASN A 1018 -35.81 -4.06 -38.39
CA ASN A 1018 -34.55 -3.74 -37.72
C ASN A 1018 -34.62 -2.43 -36.92
N SER A 1019 -35.75 -2.14 -36.23
CA SER A 1019 -35.83 -1.04 -35.28
C SER A 1019 -35.06 -1.37 -34.00
N GLY A 1020 -34.29 -0.42 -33.48
CA GLY A 1020 -33.48 -0.62 -32.27
C GLY A 1020 -32.02 -0.24 -32.44
N ILE A 1021 -31.27 -0.44 -31.36
CA ILE A 1021 -29.87 -0.12 -31.17
C ILE A 1021 -29.09 -1.43 -30.97
N SER A 1022 -27.90 -1.51 -31.55
CA SER A 1022 -27.03 -2.67 -31.41
C SER A 1022 -25.55 -2.31 -31.47
N ILE A 1023 -24.73 -3.05 -30.72
CA ILE A 1023 -23.30 -3.22 -30.97
C ILE A 1023 -23.08 -4.64 -31.46
N GLY A 1024 -22.37 -4.78 -32.56
CA GLY A 1024 -21.88 -6.09 -33.02
C GLY A 1024 -20.50 -6.00 -33.63
N HIS A 1025 -19.90 -7.15 -33.88
CA HIS A 1025 -18.61 -7.26 -34.55
C HIS A 1025 -18.79 -7.41 -36.06
N SER A 1026 -18.10 -6.59 -36.87
CA SER A 1026 -18.15 -6.66 -38.33
C SER A 1026 -17.01 -7.51 -38.92
N GLY A 1027 -17.23 -8.04 -40.12
CA GLY A 1027 -16.27 -8.93 -40.80
C GLY A 1027 -14.92 -8.31 -41.19
N ASP A 1028 -14.75 -7.01 -40.97
CA ASP A 1028 -13.50 -6.28 -41.13
C ASP A 1028 -12.74 -6.09 -39.79
N GLY A 1029 -13.16 -6.78 -38.73
CA GLY A 1029 -12.46 -6.78 -37.43
C GLY A 1029 -12.79 -5.59 -36.52
N ARG A 1030 -13.83 -4.81 -36.85
CA ARG A 1030 -14.23 -3.62 -36.07
C ARG A 1030 -15.55 -3.85 -35.35
N PHE A 1031 -15.81 -3.04 -34.34
CA PHE A 1031 -17.15 -2.88 -33.81
C PHE A 1031 -18.00 -2.03 -34.74
N LYS A 1032 -19.14 -2.56 -35.12
CA LYS A 1032 -20.21 -1.85 -35.78
C LYS A 1032 -21.31 -1.55 -34.78
N PHE A 1033 -21.58 -0.28 -34.56
CA PHE A 1033 -22.70 0.18 -33.74
C PHE A 1033 -23.75 0.82 -34.65
N ASN A 1034 -25.02 0.54 -34.36
CA ASN A 1034 -26.11 0.89 -35.24
C ASN A 1034 -27.33 1.35 -34.45
N ILE A 1035 -28.07 2.30 -35.03
CA ILE A 1035 -29.39 2.76 -34.59
C ILE A 1035 -30.33 2.84 -35.79
N GLY A 1036 -31.58 2.37 -35.64
CA GLY A 1036 -32.58 2.42 -36.72
C GLY A 1036 -34.02 2.38 -36.22
N ASP A 1037 -34.95 2.82 -37.07
CA ASP A 1037 -36.37 2.99 -36.73
C ASP A 1037 -37.33 2.04 -37.48
N GLY A 1038 -36.80 1.07 -38.23
CA GLY A 1038 -37.62 0.23 -39.11
C GLY A 1038 -37.44 0.55 -40.59
N THR A 1039 -37.11 1.80 -40.93
CA THR A 1039 -37.05 2.32 -42.30
C THR A 1039 -35.69 2.95 -42.61
N ASN A 1040 -35.17 3.76 -41.70
CA ASN A 1040 -33.91 4.46 -41.79
C ASN A 1040 -32.92 3.92 -40.74
N ARG A 1041 -31.63 4.03 -41.04
CA ARG A 1041 -30.56 3.62 -40.11
C ARG A 1041 -29.32 4.52 -40.21
N ALA A 1042 -28.54 4.53 -39.14
CA ALA A 1042 -27.19 5.07 -39.10
C ALA A 1042 -26.21 3.99 -38.57
N ASP A 1043 -25.06 3.87 -39.23
CA ASP A 1043 -24.03 2.86 -38.97
C ASP A 1043 -22.70 3.54 -38.64
N GLY A 1044 -22.04 3.13 -37.55
CA GLY A 1044 -20.72 3.60 -37.14
C GLY A 1044 -19.75 2.45 -36.91
N TYR A 1045 -18.45 2.71 -37.04
CA TYR A 1045 -17.41 1.69 -36.95
C TYR A 1045 -16.25 2.14 -36.03
N LEU A 1046 -15.79 1.27 -35.15
CA LEU A 1046 -14.69 1.53 -34.21
C LEU A 1046 -13.76 0.33 -34.10
N ALA A 1047 -12.45 0.55 -34.26
CA ALA A 1047 -11.47 -0.53 -34.18
C ALA A 1047 -11.17 -0.90 -32.72
N MET A 1048 -11.19 -2.20 -32.41
CA MET A 1048 -10.93 -2.71 -31.07
C MET A 1048 -10.05 -3.97 -31.11
N PRO A 1049 -9.25 -4.23 -30.08
CA PRO A 1049 -8.51 -5.49 -29.98
C PRO A 1049 -9.38 -6.62 -29.43
N THR A 1050 -9.09 -7.84 -29.87
CA THR A 1050 -9.77 -9.08 -29.47
C THR A 1050 -8.92 -9.87 -28.48
N ASP A 1051 -9.50 -10.88 -27.85
CA ASP A 1051 -8.87 -11.81 -26.90
C ASP A 1051 -8.39 -11.19 -25.57
N VAL A 1052 -8.79 -9.95 -25.29
CA VAL A 1052 -8.52 -9.21 -24.05
C VAL A 1052 -9.78 -8.48 -23.57
N TRP A 1053 -9.81 -8.07 -22.31
CA TRP A 1053 -10.88 -7.23 -21.78
C TRP A 1053 -10.78 -5.81 -22.34
N CYS A 1054 -11.91 -5.26 -22.77
CA CYS A 1054 -12.02 -3.92 -23.31
C CYS A 1054 -13.23 -3.22 -22.71
N TYR A 1055 -13.08 -1.97 -22.28
CA TYR A 1055 -14.21 -1.14 -21.87
C TYR A 1055 -14.89 -0.55 -23.10
N VAL A 1056 -16.21 -0.71 -23.15
CA VAL A 1056 -17.05 -0.29 -24.26
C VAL A 1056 -18.18 0.56 -23.70
N ALA A 1057 -18.43 1.71 -24.31
CA ALA A 1057 -19.57 2.55 -23.95
C ALA A 1057 -20.30 3.10 -25.17
N ILE A 1058 -21.62 3.06 -25.16
CA ILE A 1058 -22.47 3.79 -26.11
C ILE A 1058 -23.14 4.95 -25.40
N CYS A 1059 -23.01 6.15 -25.95
CA CYS A 1059 -23.76 7.33 -25.53
C CYS A 1059 -24.74 7.74 -26.65
N VAL A 1060 -26.04 7.81 -26.33
CA VAL A 1060 -27.09 8.16 -27.29
C VAL A 1060 -27.79 9.42 -26.81
N ASP A 1061 -27.92 10.40 -27.69
CA ASP A 1061 -28.76 11.59 -27.49
C ASP A 1061 -29.78 11.68 -28.63
N LYS A 1062 -31.06 11.45 -28.30
CA LYS A 1062 -32.16 11.45 -29.28
C LYS A 1062 -32.57 12.85 -29.70
N THR A 1063 -32.28 13.85 -28.86
CA THR A 1063 -32.58 15.26 -29.14
C THR A 1063 -31.55 15.81 -30.13
N ALA A 1064 -30.26 15.57 -29.86
CA ALA A 1064 -29.18 15.95 -30.75
C ALA A 1064 -29.05 15.03 -31.98
N LYS A 1065 -29.74 13.88 -31.98
CA LYS A 1065 -29.65 12.83 -33.01
C LYS A 1065 -28.21 12.35 -33.21
N THR A 1066 -27.48 12.12 -32.11
CA THR A 1066 -26.08 11.66 -32.12
C THR A 1066 -25.91 10.38 -31.30
N MET A 1067 -25.14 9.44 -31.82
CA MET A 1067 -24.72 8.22 -31.13
C MET A 1067 -23.19 8.15 -31.17
N ARG A 1068 -22.55 8.04 -30.00
CA ARG A 1068 -21.10 7.92 -29.83
C ARG A 1068 -20.77 6.57 -29.22
N CYS A 1069 -19.71 5.94 -29.71
CA CYS A 1069 -19.18 4.68 -29.21
C CYS A 1069 -17.72 4.88 -28.79
N TYR A 1070 -17.36 4.32 -27.65
CA TYR A 1070 -16.01 4.39 -27.07
C TYR A 1070 -15.43 3.01 -26.84
N ALA A 1071 -14.12 2.88 -26.98
CA ALA A 1071 -13.32 1.68 -26.79
C ALA A 1071 -12.04 1.97 -26.02
N SER A 1072 -11.68 1.18 -25.03
CA SER A 1072 -10.40 1.37 -24.32
C SER A 1072 -9.90 0.10 -23.65
N GLN A 1073 -8.59 -0.09 -23.65
CA GLN A 1073 -7.88 -1.14 -22.90
C GLN A 1073 -6.97 -0.58 -21.81
N SER A 1074 -6.73 0.73 -21.84
CA SER A 1074 -5.86 1.43 -20.90
C SER A 1074 -6.18 2.93 -20.84
N THR A 1075 -5.62 3.61 -19.85
CA THR A 1075 -5.89 5.04 -19.59
C THR A 1075 -5.46 5.99 -20.73
N THR A 1076 -4.66 5.50 -21.68
CA THR A 1076 -4.06 6.28 -22.77
C THR A 1076 -4.64 5.95 -24.16
N ASP A 1077 -5.54 4.98 -24.28
CA ASP A 1077 -5.98 4.44 -25.59
C ASP A 1077 -7.49 4.56 -25.86
N VAL A 1078 -8.20 5.48 -25.19
CA VAL A 1078 -9.64 5.69 -25.42
C VAL A 1078 -9.90 6.14 -26.87
N ARG A 1079 -10.46 5.25 -27.67
CA ARG A 1079 -10.87 5.51 -29.06
C ARG A 1079 -12.34 5.85 -29.09
N GLU A 1080 -12.72 6.72 -30.01
CA GLU A 1080 -14.10 7.16 -30.19
C GLU A 1080 -14.51 7.11 -31.67
N ALA A 1081 -15.76 6.73 -31.92
CA ALA A 1081 -16.43 6.98 -33.19
C ALA A 1081 -17.85 7.50 -32.94
N ALA A 1082 -18.32 8.40 -33.80
CA ALA A 1082 -19.62 9.04 -33.68
C ALA A 1082 -20.40 8.96 -34.99
N VAL A 1083 -21.73 8.87 -34.88
CA VAL A 1083 -22.65 8.99 -36.01
C VAL A 1083 -23.81 9.92 -35.67
N THR A 1084 -24.28 10.64 -36.68
CA THR A 1084 -25.55 11.36 -36.62
C THR A 1084 -26.64 10.49 -37.24
N PHE A 1085 -27.85 10.56 -36.68
CA PHE A 1085 -29.00 9.77 -37.13
C PHE A 1085 -30.21 10.66 -37.43
N SER A 1086 -29.99 11.84 -38.02
CA SER A 1086 -31.04 12.79 -38.36
C SER A 1086 -32.10 12.21 -39.32
N ASN A 1087 -31.73 11.20 -40.11
CA ASN A 1087 -32.62 10.45 -41.00
C ASN A 1087 -33.51 9.42 -40.26
N VAL A 1088 -33.18 9.08 -39.01
CA VAL A 1088 -33.96 8.16 -38.17
C VAL A 1088 -35.04 8.95 -37.42
N THR A 1089 -36.26 8.87 -37.94
CA THR A 1089 -37.42 9.70 -37.54
C THR A 1089 -38.56 8.89 -36.92
N GLY A 1090 -38.57 7.57 -37.10
CA GLY A 1090 -39.52 6.65 -36.50
C GLY A 1090 -39.11 6.14 -35.11
N ASN A 1091 -39.80 5.09 -34.64
CA ASN A 1091 -39.59 4.54 -33.30
C ASN A 1091 -38.35 3.63 -33.24
N ILE A 1092 -37.40 3.98 -32.39
CA ILE A 1092 -36.16 3.22 -32.13
C ILE A 1092 -36.28 2.27 -30.93
N VAL A 1093 -37.47 2.19 -30.30
CA VAL A 1093 -37.76 1.36 -29.12
C VAL A 1093 -38.63 0.19 -29.55
N PRO A 1094 -38.09 -1.03 -29.69
CA PRO A 1094 -38.84 -2.20 -30.09
C PRO A 1094 -39.76 -2.71 -28.97
N SER A 1095 -40.76 -3.51 -29.33
CA SER A 1095 -41.87 -3.92 -28.44
C SER A 1095 -41.49 -4.89 -27.31
N TYR A 1096 -40.24 -5.37 -27.26
CA TYR A 1096 -39.79 -6.38 -26.30
C TYR A 1096 -39.42 -5.82 -24.93
N GLY A 1097 -39.14 -4.52 -24.82
CA GLY A 1097 -38.92 -3.84 -23.54
C GLY A 1097 -37.72 -4.36 -22.73
N ARG A 1098 -36.74 -4.99 -23.38
CA ARG A 1098 -35.56 -5.60 -22.76
C ARG A 1098 -34.31 -5.40 -23.61
N TRP A 1099 -33.15 -5.55 -22.99
CA TRP A 1099 -31.85 -5.48 -23.66
C TRP A 1099 -31.11 -6.81 -23.54
N ALA A 1100 -30.51 -7.30 -24.62
CA ALA A 1100 -29.83 -8.60 -24.64
C ALA A 1100 -28.31 -8.45 -24.69
N LEU A 1101 -27.59 -9.31 -23.96
CA LEU A 1101 -26.16 -9.54 -24.04
C LEU A 1101 -25.88 -10.86 -24.74
N ASN A 1102 -24.94 -10.85 -25.69
CA ASN A 1102 -24.65 -11.97 -26.59
C ASN A 1102 -25.91 -12.52 -27.28
N GLU A 1103 -26.86 -11.67 -27.67
CA GLU A 1103 -28.10 -12.06 -28.36
C GLU A 1103 -28.84 -10.78 -28.85
N ASP A 1104 -29.95 -10.93 -29.58
CA ASP A 1104 -30.88 -9.84 -29.86
C ASP A 1104 -32.05 -9.80 -28.87
N ALA A 1105 -32.85 -8.73 -28.84
CA ALA A 1105 -33.92 -8.61 -27.85
C ALA A 1105 -35.02 -9.66 -28.01
N ARG A 1106 -35.08 -10.38 -29.13
CA ARG A 1106 -36.05 -11.45 -29.35
C ARG A 1106 -35.54 -12.79 -28.81
N GLY A 1107 -34.23 -13.02 -28.82
CA GLY A 1107 -33.63 -14.24 -28.30
C GLY A 1107 -33.40 -15.33 -29.35
N ASP A 1108 -33.40 -14.97 -30.64
CA ASP A 1108 -33.34 -15.95 -31.73
C ASP A 1108 -32.33 -15.62 -32.85
N TYR A 1109 -31.44 -14.64 -32.65
CA TYR A 1109 -30.39 -14.26 -33.60
C TYR A 1109 -29.55 -15.45 -34.03
N TYR A 1110 -28.99 -16.20 -33.09
CA TYR A 1110 -28.12 -17.34 -33.42
C TYR A 1110 -28.83 -18.57 -33.95
N SER A 1111 -30.15 -18.64 -33.81
CA SER A 1111 -30.95 -19.65 -34.50
C SER A 1111 -31.02 -19.37 -36.01
N ARG A 1112 -30.95 -18.09 -36.38
CA ARG A 1112 -30.98 -17.61 -37.77
C ARG A 1112 -29.57 -17.50 -38.38
N TYR A 1113 -28.57 -17.20 -37.56
CA TYR A 1113 -27.17 -17.06 -37.97
C TYR A 1113 -26.26 -18.04 -37.20
N PRO A 1114 -26.37 -19.36 -37.44
CA PRO A 1114 -25.64 -20.37 -36.68
C PRO A 1114 -24.12 -20.29 -36.84
N ALA A 1115 -23.63 -19.72 -37.95
CA ALA A 1115 -22.20 -19.48 -38.20
C ALA A 1115 -21.62 -18.34 -37.35
N GLU A 1116 -22.46 -17.61 -36.61
CA GLU A 1116 -22.05 -16.46 -35.79
C GLU A 1116 -22.06 -16.76 -34.29
N LYS A 1117 -22.13 -18.02 -33.88
CA LYS A 1117 -22.14 -18.40 -32.47
C LYS A 1117 -20.75 -18.30 -31.85
N PHE A 1118 -20.53 -17.29 -31.01
CA PHE A 1118 -19.27 -17.11 -30.26
C PHE A 1118 -19.48 -17.10 -28.74
N ILE A 1119 -18.37 -17.22 -28.03
CA ILE A 1119 -18.32 -17.12 -26.57
C ILE A 1119 -17.90 -15.69 -26.24
N LEU A 1120 -18.74 -14.94 -25.54
CA LEU A 1120 -18.44 -13.58 -25.06
C LEU A 1120 -18.42 -13.58 -23.54
N ALA A 1121 -17.53 -12.80 -22.94
CA ALA A 1121 -17.58 -12.52 -21.50
C ALA A 1121 -17.87 -11.04 -21.25
N PHE A 1122 -18.73 -10.76 -20.28
CA PHE A 1122 -19.11 -9.42 -19.85
C PHE A 1122 -18.81 -9.22 -18.38
N ASP A 1123 -18.54 -7.99 -18.00
CA ASP A 1123 -18.29 -7.59 -16.63
C ASP A 1123 -18.70 -6.12 -16.46
N ASP A 1124 -19.15 -5.74 -15.27
CA ASP A 1124 -19.42 -4.36 -14.88
C ASP A 1124 -20.35 -3.58 -15.84
N VAL A 1125 -21.53 -4.15 -16.13
CA VAL A 1125 -22.52 -3.53 -17.03
C VAL A 1125 -23.30 -2.45 -16.29
N ALA A 1126 -23.15 -1.19 -16.70
CA ALA A 1126 -23.79 -0.03 -16.08
C ALA A 1126 -24.55 0.84 -17.08
N VAL A 1127 -25.60 1.48 -16.59
CA VAL A 1127 -26.49 2.32 -17.39
C VAL A 1127 -26.78 3.64 -16.70
N TRP A 1128 -26.56 4.74 -17.40
CA TRP A 1128 -26.86 6.10 -16.95
C TRP A 1128 -28.01 6.72 -17.74
N THR A 1129 -28.85 7.53 -17.09
CA THR A 1129 -30.00 8.25 -17.67
C THR A 1129 -29.63 9.50 -18.48
N ARG A 1130 -28.36 9.65 -18.86
CA ARG A 1130 -27.85 10.74 -19.68
C ARG A 1130 -26.69 10.27 -20.55
N ALA A 1131 -26.39 11.01 -21.61
CA ALA A 1131 -25.16 10.82 -22.37
C ALA A 1131 -23.96 11.34 -21.56
N LEU A 1132 -22.99 10.46 -21.27
CA LEU A 1132 -21.73 10.82 -20.63
C LEU A 1132 -20.77 11.51 -21.62
N SER A 1133 -19.92 12.40 -21.08
CA SER A 1133 -18.87 13.09 -21.84
C SER A 1133 -17.64 12.20 -22.09
N TYR A 1134 -16.80 12.59 -23.07
CA TYR A 1134 -15.52 11.91 -23.35
C TYR A 1134 -14.65 11.79 -22.10
N ASP A 1135 -14.55 12.86 -21.30
CA ASP A 1135 -13.73 12.87 -20.10
C ASP A 1135 -14.29 11.96 -18.99
N GLU A 1136 -15.61 11.86 -18.86
CA GLU A 1136 -16.25 10.91 -17.94
C GLU A 1136 -16.03 9.46 -18.37
N ILE A 1137 -16.16 9.16 -19.67
CA ILE A 1137 -15.87 7.83 -20.21
C ILE A 1137 -14.40 7.47 -20.05
N LYS A 1138 -13.50 8.41 -20.35
CA LYS A 1138 -12.07 8.24 -20.16
C LYS A 1138 -11.73 8.04 -18.69
N ALA A 1139 -12.36 8.79 -17.80
CA ALA A 1139 -12.17 8.61 -16.37
C ALA A 1139 -12.64 7.22 -15.93
N ILE A 1140 -13.79 6.73 -16.42
CA ILE A 1140 -14.32 5.40 -16.05
C ILE A 1140 -13.38 4.30 -16.56
N ALA A 1141 -12.96 4.37 -17.83
CA ALA A 1141 -11.99 3.43 -18.38
C ALA A 1141 -10.62 3.50 -17.67
N ALA A 1142 -10.25 4.68 -17.16
CA ALA A 1142 -8.99 4.92 -16.47
C ALA A 1142 -9.03 4.69 -14.95
N SER A 1143 -10.20 4.42 -14.37
CA SER A 1143 -10.35 4.29 -12.91
C SER A 1143 -9.57 3.10 -12.35
N GLY A 1144 -9.38 2.05 -13.16
CA GLY A 1144 -8.78 0.80 -12.70
C GLY A 1144 -9.61 0.10 -11.63
N ALA A 1145 -10.87 0.49 -11.44
CA ALA A 1145 -11.73 0.04 -10.35
C ALA A 1145 -13.17 -0.16 -10.85
N PRO A 1146 -13.93 -1.09 -10.24
CA PRO A 1146 -15.29 -1.37 -10.67
C PRO A 1146 -16.21 -0.16 -10.45
N ILE A 1147 -17.33 -0.10 -11.16
CA ILE A 1147 -18.28 1.05 -11.06
C ILE A 1147 -18.84 1.20 -9.63
N SER A 1148 -18.88 0.12 -8.83
CA SER A 1148 -19.18 0.16 -7.39
C SER A 1148 -18.25 1.09 -6.59
N SER A 1149 -17.00 1.27 -7.02
CA SER A 1149 -16.01 2.17 -6.40
C SER A 1149 -16.38 3.66 -6.52
N LEU A 1150 -17.35 4.03 -7.36
CA LEU A 1150 -17.89 5.39 -7.40
C LEU A 1150 -18.50 5.82 -6.05
N ARG A 1151 -18.87 4.89 -5.16
CA ARG A 1151 -19.55 5.17 -3.88
C ARG A 1151 -18.62 5.60 -2.73
N SER A 1152 -17.31 5.68 -2.92
CA SER A 1152 -16.33 5.97 -1.84
C SER A 1152 -15.55 7.27 -2.04
N SER A 1153 -16.19 8.43 -1.84
CA SER A 1153 -15.48 9.66 -1.45
C SER A 1153 -16.39 10.56 -0.60
N GLY A 1154 -15.83 11.10 0.49
CA GLY A 1154 -16.57 11.66 1.61
C GLY A 1154 -17.57 12.76 1.27
N THR A 1155 -18.84 12.51 1.58
CA THR A 1155 -19.72 13.40 2.34
C THR A 1155 -20.88 12.54 2.84
N ALA A 1156 -21.03 12.42 4.16
CA ALA A 1156 -22.35 12.27 4.74
C ALA A 1156 -23.10 13.60 4.54
N ALA A 1157 -23.48 13.89 3.30
CA ALA A 1157 -24.50 14.84 2.98
C ALA A 1157 -25.67 14.01 2.46
N ALA A 1158 -26.70 13.91 3.28
CA ALA A 1158 -27.98 13.41 2.86
C ALA A 1158 -28.41 14.09 1.55
N MET A 1159 -28.27 13.40 0.42
CA MET A 1159 -29.32 13.50 -0.58
C MET A 1159 -30.46 12.68 -0.04
N ALA A 1160 -31.53 13.36 0.33
CA ALA A 1160 -32.78 12.77 0.74
C ALA A 1160 -33.17 11.66 -0.26
N LEU A 1161 -32.96 10.40 0.15
CA LEU A 1161 -33.85 9.34 -0.28
C LEU A 1161 -35.23 9.79 0.17
N SER A 1162 -36.04 10.19 -0.80
CA SER A 1162 -37.47 10.34 -0.64
C SER A 1162 -37.98 9.11 0.13
N ALA A 1163 -38.43 9.36 1.36
CA ALA A 1163 -39.16 8.53 2.32
C ALA A 1163 -39.05 6.98 2.22
N PRO A 1164 -38.88 6.25 3.35
CA PRO A 1164 -39.03 4.80 3.34
C PRO A 1164 -40.45 4.46 2.84
N VAL A 1165 -40.52 3.72 1.73
CA VAL A 1165 -41.77 3.07 1.31
C VAL A 1165 -42.09 2.06 2.40
N ALA A 1166 -43.17 2.32 3.15
CA ALA A 1166 -43.65 1.41 4.17
C ALA A 1166 -43.85 0.02 3.56
N ILE A 1167 -43.20 -1.00 4.12
CA ILE A 1167 -43.47 -2.40 3.80
C ILE A 1167 -44.92 -2.65 4.25
N ALA A 1168 -45.81 -2.94 3.30
CA ALA A 1168 -47.22 -3.15 3.57
C ALA A 1168 -47.42 -4.50 4.28
N THR A 1169 -48.38 -4.61 5.20
CA THR A 1169 -48.80 -5.89 5.77
C THR A 1169 -49.36 -6.81 4.68
N CYS A 1170 -49.08 -8.11 4.75
CA CYS A 1170 -49.63 -9.05 3.78
C CYS A 1170 -51.17 -9.12 3.87
N ALA A 1171 -51.83 -9.00 2.72
CA ALA A 1171 -53.25 -9.29 2.54
C ALA A 1171 -53.53 -10.80 2.65
N ALA A 1172 -54.80 -11.18 2.50
CA ALA A 1172 -55.19 -12.59 2.52
C ALA A 1172 -54.49 -13.37 1.40
N ALA A 1173 -54.00 -14.58 1.71
CA ALA A 1173 -53.29 -15.40 0.74
C ALA A 1173 -54.17 -15.72 -0.49
N TRP A 1174 -53.59 -15.60 -1.68
CA TRP A 1174 -54.28 -15.93 -2.92
C TRP A 1174 -54.63 -17.42 -2.98
N ASN A 1175 -55.84 -17.74 -3.46
CA ASN A 1175 -56.38 -19.08 -3.59
C ASN A 1175 -56.96 -19.28 -5.00
N SER A 1176 -56.49 -20.31 -5.68
CA SER A 1176 -56.88 -20.63 -7.07
C SER A 1176 -58.37 -20.93 -7.27
N SER A 1177 -59.09 -21.32 -6.24
CA SER A 1177 -60.52 -21.66 -6.34
C SER A 1177 -61.45 -20.48 -6.05
N THR A 1178 -60.90 -19.31 -5.71
CA THR A 1178 -61.68 -18.12 -5.32
C THR A 1178 -61.73 -17.12 -6.47
N SER A 1179 -62.91 -16.54 -6.72
CA SER A 1179 -63.07 -15.41 -7.65
C SER A 1179 -62.88 -14.10 -6.90
N TYR A 1180 -61.96 -13.26 -7.38
CA TYR A 1180 -61.62 -11.98 -6.80
C TYR A 1180 -62.20 -10.86 -7.66
N ALA A 1181 -62.97 -9.97 -7.03
CA ALA A 1181 -63.51 -8.79 -7.72
C ALA A 1181 -62.40 -7.78 -8.05
N ALA A 1182 -62.66 -6.91 -9.03
CA ALA A 1182 -61.79 -5.78 -9.33
C ALA A 1182 -61.52 -4.94 -8.06
N GLY A 1183 -60.25 -4.68 -7.77
CA GLY A 1183 -59.79 -3.96 -6.58
C GLY A 1183 -59.46 -4.85 -5.37
N ALA A 1184 -59.74 -6.17 -5.41
CA ALA A 1184 -59.41 -7.06 -4.30
C ALA A 1184 -57.89 -7.29 -4.19
N THR A 1185 -57.36 -7.18 -2.97
CA THR A 1185 -55.94 -7.39 -2.66
C THR A 1185 -55.69 -8.78 -2.09
N VAL A 1186 -54.66 -9.45 -2.60
CA VAL A 1186 -54.21 -10.78 -2.13
C VAL A 1186 -52.70 -10.83 -2.01
N SER A 1187 -52.17 -11.73 -1.17
CA SER A 1187 -50.73 -11.97 -1.09
C SER A 1187 -50.33 -13.31 -1.68
N TYR A 1188 -49.21 -13.33 -2.40
CA TYR A 1188 -48.58 -14.57 -2.87
C TYR A 1188 -47.07 -14.39 -2.87
N SER A 1189 -46.35 -15.32 -2.24
CA SER A 1189 -44.87 -15.31 -2.14
C SER A 1189 -44.27 -13.99 -1.60
N GLY A 1190 -44.87 -13.41 -0.56
CA GLY A 1190 -44.36 -12.19 0.10
C GLY A 1190 -44.62 -10.89 -0.67
N VAL A 1191 -45.56 -10.90 -1.63
CA VAL A 1191 -45.93 -9.73 -2.42
C VAL A 1191 -47.45 -9.55 -2.44
N ASN A 1192 -47.93 -8.32 -2.28
CA ASN A 1192 -49.33 -7.95 -2.41
C ASN A 1192 -49.68 -7.64 -3.88
N TYR A 1193 -50.82 -8.16 -4.35
CA TYR A 1193 -51.36 -7.97 -5.70
C TYR A 1193 -52.81 -7.50 -5.64
N VAL A 1194 -53.23 -6.62 -6.56
CA VAL A 1194 -54.62 -6.16 -6.70
C VAL A 1194 -55.19 -6.59 -8.04
N ALA A 1195 -56.37 -7.20 -8.02
CA ALA A 1195 -57.11 -7.59 -9.22
C ALA A 1195 -57.58 -6.34 -9.99
N LYS A 1196 -57.33 -6.25 -11.30
CA LYS A 1196 -57.77 -5.14 -12.17
C LYS A 1196 -59.22 -5.28 -12.63
N TRP A 1197 -59.66 -6.51 -12.80
CA TRP A 1197 -61.03 -6.93 -13.13
C TRP A 1197 -61.31 -8.25 -12.42
N VAL A 1198 -62.54 -8.76 -12.54
CA VAL A 1198 -62.89 -10.05 -11.92
C VAL A 1198 -61.98 -11.15 -12.48
N THR A 1199 -61.26 -11.83 -11.60
CA THR A 1199 -60.30 -12.91 -11.95
C THR A 1199 -60.46 -14.08 -10.99
N ALA A 1200 -60.30 -15.31 -11.50
CA ALA A 1200 -60.40 -16.54 -10.73
C ALA A 1200 -59.38 -17.56 -11.24
N GLY A 1201 -58.63 -18.18 -10.35
CA GLY A 1201 -57.66 -19.24 -10.72
C GLY A 1201 -56.35 -18.79 -11.36
N GLU A 1202 -56.22 -17.52 -11.75
CA GLU A 1202 -55.00 -16.98 -12.35
C GLU A 1202 -54.00 -16.56 -11.27
N ARG A 1203 -52.84 -17.22 -11.22
CA ARG A 1203 -51.79 -17.00 -10.21
C ARG A 1203 -51.22 -15.57 -10.31
N PRO A 1204 -51.13 -14.77 -9.22
CA PRO A 1204 -50.82 -13.35 -9.31
C PRO A 1204 -49.40 -12.99 -9.79
N ASP A 1205 -48.40 -13.75 -9.37
CA ASP A 1205 -47.00 -13.61 -9.77
C ASP A 1205 -46.80 -13.78 -11.29
N LEU A 1206 -47.50 -14.75 -11.89
CA LEU A 1206 -47.39 -15.05 -13.32
C LEU A 1206 -48.37 -14.26 -14.19
N ASN A 1207 -49.38 -13.63 -13.58
CA ASN A 1207 -50.45 -12.92 -14.29
C ASN A 1207 -50.57 -11.47 -13.79
N SER A 1208 -49.44 -10.83 -13.51
CA SER A 1208 -49.36 -9.40 -13.22
C SER A 1208 -48.71 -8.62 -14.36
N GLY A 1209 -49.18 -7.40 -14.63
CA GLY A 1209 -48.69 -6.56 -15.74
C GLY A 1209 -49.79 -5.77 -16.44
N ALA A 1210 -49.43 -4.86 -17.36
CA ALA A 1210 -50.34 -3.85 -17.93
C ALA A 1210 -51.67 -4.42 -18.48
N ALA A 1211 -51.63 -5.58 -19.15
CA ALA A 1211 -52.79 -6.25 -19.74
C ALA A 1211 -53.17 -7.57 -19.04
N LYS A 1212 -52.74 -7.77 -17.80
CA LYS A 1212 -52.96 -8.99 -17.02
C LYS A 1212 -53.83 -8.69 -15.80
N PRO A 1213 -54.55 -9.70 -15.27
CA PRO A 1213 -55.59 -9.51 -14.25
C PRO A 1213 -55.07 -8.97 -12.93
N TRP A 1214 -53.77 -9.09 -12.63
CA TRP A 1214 -53.18 -8.61 -11.37
C TRP A 1214 -52.28 -7.39 -11.57
N THR A 1215 -52.22 -6.54 -10.56
CA THR A 1215 -51.27 -5.43 -10.43
C THR A 1215 -50.43 -5.66 -9.19
N VAL A 1216 -49.11 -5.61 -9.32
CA VAL A 1216 -48.23 -5.67 -8.14
C VAL A 1216 -48.40 -4.37 -7.34
N VAL A 1217 -48.62 -4.51 -6.04
CA VAL A 1217 -48.73 -3.39 -5.11
C VAL A 1217 -47.41 -3.17 -4.35
N GLY A 1218 -46.72 -4.25 -3.99
CA GLY A 1218 -45.41 -4.19 -3.34
C GLY A 1218 -45.14 -5.39 -2.44
N ASN A 1219 -43.88 -5.52 -2.01
CA ASN A 1219 -43.47 -6.56 -1.06
C ASN A 1219 -44.19 -6.37 0.28
N CYS A 1220 -44.54 -7.48 0.92
CA CYS A 1220 -45.18 -7.52 2.22
C CYS A 1220 -44.42 -8.45 3.17
N GLN A 1221 -44.42 -8.11 4.48
CA GLN A 1221 -43.90 -8.95 5.56
C GLN A 1221 -45.02 -9.33 6.53
#